data_AF-G2NY26-F1
#
_entry.id   AF-G2NY26-F1
#
_cell.length_a   1.000
_cell.length_b   1.000
_cell.length_c   1.000
_cell.angle_alpha   90.00
_cell.angle_beta   90.00
_cell.angle_gamma   90.00
#
_symmetry.space_group_name_H-M   'P 1'
#
loop_
_entity.id
_entity.type
_entity.pdbx_description
1 polymer ?
#
loop_
_entity_poly.entity_id
_entity_poly.type
_entity_poly.pdbx_seq_one_letter_code
_entity_poly.pdbx_strand_id
1 'polypeptide(L)'
;MRSLPQRHLRPSARRSGRTPGHRAVAAGALVVAAAMIGVGFQSGTAAARQDGAADRPAARTISGAPDPGALPAKLSPAQRAELIRKADAAKGEAARGLGLGAKEKLVVKDVMKDADGTTHTRYERTYAGLPVLGGDLVVDRAKSGAQLTVAKATKARLTVPTTTAAVAPATAEKAAVKAANAQGSRKTEAERAPRKVIWAAKGTPALAFETVVGGLQEDGAPNELHVITDAATGAKLFEFQGVKKGTGNSQYSGQVALGTSGSAGSYNLTDSGRGNHKTYDLNRGTSGTGTLFTDADDVWGSGTTSDAATAGVDAHYGAAETWDYYKNIHGREGIRGDGVGAYSRVHYSSGYVNAFWQDACFCMTYGDGSGNAKPLTSIDVAAHEMSHGVTAATANLTYSGESGGLNEGTSDIFAAAVEFYANNASDPGDYLIGEKIDINGNGTPLRYMDKPSKDGASKDSWYSGVGNVDVHYSSGIANHFFYLLSEGSGAKVINGVSYDSPTYDNLPVTGIGRGNAEKIWFKALSQRMTSNTNYAGARDATLWAAGELFGQGSAQYNAVANAWAGVNVGTRIADGVTVTPPGAQTSIVNQATSLQIAATSSNPGALGYAADGLPAGLSINSSTGLISGAPTTVGSSQVTVTVTDSAGKTGTASFAWTVNTSGGNVFENTADIAIPDAGEPITSPIAVSRAGNAPSNLQVSVDIVHSYRGDLVIDLIAPDGTAYPLKSASLFDSADDVRTTYTVDASSKTAVGTWKLRVQDMYAQDTGYINSWKLTF
;
A
#
# COMPACT_ATOMS: atom_id res chain seq x y z
N MET A 1 -16.64 -9.01 42.43
CA MET A 1 -17.58 -8.91 43.57
C MET A 1 -16.91 -9.43 44.84
N ARG A 2 -17.06 -8.78 46.00
CA ARG A 2 -16.71 -9.31 47.31
C ARG A 2 -18.00 -9.64 48.08
N SER A 3 -18.15 -10.88 48.54
CA SER A 3 -18.54 -11.23 49.93
C SER A 3 -18.60 -12.76 50.10
N LEU A 4 -17.89 -13.29 51.09
CA LEU A 4 -18.00 -14.65 51.65
C LEU A 4 -19.29 -14.81 52.49
N PRO A 5 -19.75 -16.02 52.85
CA PRO A 5 -19.30 -16.64 54.12
C PRO A 5 -19.23 -18.20 54.18
N GLN A 6 -18.66 -18.64 55.31
CA GLN A 6 -18.25 -19.97 55.80
C GLN A 6 -19.35 -21.06 55.96
N ARG A 7 -18.97 -22.37 55.94
CA ARG A 7 -18.92 -23.27 57.12
C ARG A 7 -18.59 -24.76 56.80
N HIS A 8 -18.33 -25.48 57.89
CA HIS A 8 -17.55 -26.69 58.16
C HIS A 8 -18.21 -28.09 58.00
N LEU A 9 -17.33 -29.11 57.86
CA LEU A 9 -17.31 -30.49 58.43
C LEU A 9 -18.13 -31.68 57.83
N ARG A 10 -17.41 -32.58 57.09
CA ARG A 10 -17.22 -34.08 57.19
C ARG A 10 -18.44 -35.07 57.28
N PRO A 11 -18.29 -36.42 57.08
CA PRO A 11 -17.36 -37.26 56.28
C PRO A 11 -17.97 -38.55 55.61
N SER A 12 -17.10 -39.40 55.02
CA SER A 12 -17.18 -40.89 54.89
C SER A 12 -17.74 -41.45 53.54
N ALA A 13 -17.26 -42.55 52.92
CA ALA A 13 -16.23 -43.54 53.25
C ALA A 13 -15.86 -44.44 52.03
N ARG A 14 -14.71 -45.14 52.16
CA ARG A 14 -14.30 -46.45 51.57
C ARG A 14 -13.91 -46.44 50.07
N ARG A 15 -12.88 -47.16 49.59
CA ARG A 15 -12.07 -48.27 50.13
C ARG A 15 -10.78 -48.42 49.28
N SER A 16 -9.68 -48.85 49.93
CA SER A 16 -8.54 -49.70 49.47
C SER A 16 -8.20 -49.78 47.96
N GLY A 17 -6.95 -49.71 47.50
CA GLY A 17 -5.65 -49.80 48.14
C GLY A 17 -4.62 -50.34 47.12
N ARG A 18 -3.35 -49.93 47.31
CA ARG A 18 -2.09 -50.53 46.80
C ARG A 18 -1.80 -50.58 45.28
N THR A 19 -0.86 -49.72 44.88
CA THR A 19 0.28 -49.94 43.96
C THR A 19 1.14 -51.16 44.39
N PRO A 20 2.15 -51.68 43.64
CA PRO A 20 2.94 -51.04 42.55
C PRO A 20 3.42 -51.96 41.38
N GLY A 21 4.13 -51.37 40.40
CA GLY A 21 5.43 -51.92 39.96
C GLY A 21 5.57 -52.57 38.57
N HIS A 22 6.32 -51.87 37.70
CA HIS A 22 7.39 -52.34 36.79
C HIS A 22 7.14 -53.16 35.50
N ARG A 23 7.55 -52.50 34.40
CA ARG A 23 8.47 -52.93 33.31
C ARG A 23 8.06 -54.03 32.30
N ALA A 24 8.25 -53.64 31.03
CA ALA A 24 8.96 -54.33 29.93
C ALA A 24 8.17 -55.12 28.85
N VAL A 25 8.29 -54.58 27.62
CA VAL A 25 8.79 -55.22 26.38
C VAL A 25 7.87 -56.15 25.55
N ALA A 26 7.95 -55.88 24.23
CA ALA A 26 7.83 -56.75 23.05
C ALA A 26 6.46 -56.98 22.36
N ALA A 27 6.42 -56.46 21.13
CA ALA A 27 6.19 -57.15 19.87
C ALA A 27 4.84 -57.85 19.61
N GLY A 28 4.19 -57.43 18.53
CA GLY A 28 3.13 -58.16 17.85
C GLY A 28 2.87 -57.54 16.47
N ALA A 29 3.55 -58.05 15.45
CA ALA A 29 3.31 -57.74 14.04
C ALA A 29 2.12 -58.54 13.50
N LEU A 30 1.40 -58.00 12.53
CA LEU A 30 0.81 -58.81 11.46
C LEU A 30 0.77 -58.01 10.14
N VAL A 31 1.36 -58.61 9.12
CA VAL A 31 1.48 -58.19 7.72
C VAL A 31 0.81 -59.26 6.86
N VAL A 32 -0.01 -58.87 5.87
CA VAL A 32 -0.40 -59.61 4.65
C VAL A 32 -0.78 -58.52 3.62
N ALA A 33 -0.01 -58.13 2.58
CA ALA A 33 0.47 -58.79 1.34
C ALA A 33 -0.69 -59.39 0.49
N ALA A 34 -0.89 -59.23 -0.81
CA ALA A 34 -0.16 -58.66 -1.95
C ALA A 34 -1.12 -58.62 -3.17
N ALA A 35 -0.79 -57.84 -4.22
CA ALA A 35 -0.81 -58.28 -5.62
C ALA A 35 -0.49 -57.10 -6.57
N MET A 36 0.74 -57.06 -7.08
CA MET A 36 1.15 -56.24 -8.23
C MET A 36 1.54 -57.20 -9.35
N ILE A 37 0.90 -57.05 -10.51
CA ILE A 37 1.30 -57.68 -11.77
C ILE A 37 2.13 -56.65 -12.53
N GLY A 38 3.37 -57.01 -12.87
CA GLY A 38 4.19 -56.28 -13.82
C GLY A 38 4.18 -56.93 -15.20
N VAL A 39 4.34 -56.11 -16.23
CA VAL A 39 5.01 -56.45 -17.49
C VAL A 39 5.75 -55.20 -17.96
N GLY A 40 6.99 -55.38 -18.40
CA GLY A 40 8.03 -54.35 -18.45
C GLY A 40 8.16 -53.60 -19.77
N PHE A 41 9.07 -52.63 -19.76
CA PHE A 41 9.67 -52.06 -20.96
C PHE A 41 11.16 -51.79 -20.76
N GLN A 42 11.87 -51.92 -21.88
CA GLN A 42 13.30 -52.09 -22.05
C GLN A 42 14.15 -50.89 -21.64
N SER A 43 15.35 -51.21 -21.14
CA SER A 43 16.46 -50.30 -20.89
C SER A 43 17.01 -49.72 -22.20
N GLY A 44 16.84 -48.41 -22.39
CA GLY A 44 17.58 -47.61 -23.37
C GLY A 44 18.41 -46.57 -22.64
N THR A 45 19.73 -46.66 -22.75
CA THR A 45 20.67 -45.65 -22.27
C THR A 45 20.58 -44.40 -23.15
N ALA A 46 20.09 -43.29 -22.61
CA ALA A 46 20.20 -41.97 -23.22
C ALA A 46 20.78 -41.00 -22.21
N ALA A 47 21.90 -40.38 -22.59
CA ALA A 47 22.69 -39.47 -21.79
C ALA A 47 21.85 -38.30 -21.25
N ALA A 48 22.08 -37.96 -19.99
CA ALA A 48 21.55 -36.77 -19.35
C ALA A 48 21.99 -35.50 -20.12
N ARG A 49 21.01 -34.72 -20.60
CA ARG A 49 21.21 -33.29 -20.80
C ARG A 49 20.92 -32.59 -19.48
N GLN A 50 21.94 -31.92 -18.95
CA GLN A 50 21.77 -30.83 -18.00
C GLN A 50 21.16 -29.64 -18.76
N ASP A 51 19.87 -29.43 -18.62
CA ASP A 51 19.28 -28.13 -18.96
C ASP A 51 19.13 -27.34 -17.65
N GLY A 52 19.88 -26.25 -17.59
CA GLY A 52 20.15 -25.46 -16.40
C GLY A 52 18.96 -24.67 -15.89
N ALA A 53 19.04 -24.34 -14.60
CA ALA A 53 18.13 -23.48 -13.85
C ALA A 53 18.25 -21.99 -14.23
N ALA A 54 18.27 -21.67 -15.52
CA ALA A 54 18.38 -20.31 -16.03
C ALA A 54 17.29 -20.08 -17.09
N ASP A 55 16.03 -19.95 -16.65
CA ASP A 55 14.97 -19.15 -17.28
C ASP A 55 13.62 -19.37 -16.57
N ARG A 56 13.58 -19.09 -15.26
CA ARG A 56 12.29 -18.75 -14.62
C ARG A 56 12.08 -17.25 -14.82
N PRO A 57 11.02 -16.79 -15.49
CA PRO A 57 10.73 -15.36 -15.60
C PRO A 57 10.60 -14.80 -14.18
N ALA A 58 11.34 -13.71 -13.89
CA ALA A 58 11.23 -13.01 -12.61
C ALA A 58 9.75 -12.70 -12.34
N ALA A 59 9.30 -12.91 -11.10
CA ALA A 59 7.94 -12.60 -10.69
C ALA A 59 7.60 -11.17 -11.10
N ARG A 60 6.69 -11.04 -12.09
CA ARG A 60 6.28 -9.77 -12.66
C ARG A 60 5.65 -8.97 -11.51
N THR A 61 6.27 -7.87 -11.10
CA THR A 61 5.73 -6.93 -10.10
C THR A 61 4.94 -5.87 -10.86
N ILE A 62 3.76 -5.49 -10.36
CA ILE A 62 3.04 -4.34 -10.91
C ILE A 62 3.83 -3.09 -10.52
N SER A 63 4.38 -2.41 -11.52
CA SER A 63 5.14 -1.18 -11.33
C SER A 63 4.35 0.01 -11.88
N GLY A 64 4.27 1.06 -11.06
CA GLY A 64 3.77 2.38 -11.42
C GLY A 64 4.42 3.37 -10.46
N ALA A 65 5.23 4.27 -10.98
CA ALA A 65 5.98 5.25 -10.22
C ALA A 65 5.67 6.66 -10.76
N PRO A 66 5.62 7.70 -9.92
CA PRO A 66 5.79 9.08 -10.40
C PRO A 66 7.14 9.20 -11.14
N ASP A 67 7.24 10.13 -12.11
CA ASP A 67 8.29 10.22 -13.15
C ASP A 67 9.59 9.41 -12.85
N PRO A 68 9.76 8.20 -13.45
CA PRO A 68 10.80 7.24 -13.07
C PRO A 68 12.23 7.71 -13.32
N GLY A 69 12.45 8.66 -14.23
CA GLY A 69 13.80 9.08 -14.63
C GLY A 69 14.54 9.85 -13.54
N ALA A 70 13.82 10.66 -12.76
CA ALA A 70 14.34 11.53 -11.71
C ALA A 70 14.30 10.89 -10.30
N LEU A 71 13.96 9.60 -10.20
CA LEU A 71 14.00 8.88 -8.94
C LEU A 71 15.40 8.31 -8.69
N PRO A 72 15.88 8.29 -7.42
CA PRO A 72 17.16 7.69 -7.08
C PRO A 72 17.23 6.22 -7.54
N ALA A 73 18.26 5.88 -8.31
CA ALA A 73 18.61 4.52 -8.64
C ALA A 73 19.01 3.75 -7.38
N LYS A 74 18.55 2.52 -7.27
CA LYS A 74 19.01 1.58 -6.24
C LYS A 74 20.47 1.18 -6.52
N LEU A 75 21.40 1.73 -5.74
CA LEU A 75 22.82 1.42 -5.82
C LEU A 75 23.18 0.37 -4.75
N SER A 76 23.93 -0.67 -5.12
CA SER A 76 24.59 -1.51 -4.12
C SER A 76 25.66 -0.71 -3.36
N PRO A 77 26.05 -1.13 -2.13
CA PRO A 77 27.15 -0.49 -1.42
C PRO A 77 28.44 -0.39 -2.24
N ALA A 78 28.75 -1.42 -3.03
CA ALA A 78 29.92 -1.42 -3.93
C ALA A 78 29.76 -0.45 -5.12
N GLN A 79 28.57 -0.37 -5.72
CA GLN A 79 28.29 0.59 -6.80
C GLN A 79 28.36 2.04 -6.30
N ARG A 80 27.85 2.30 -5.09
CA ARG A 80 27.96 3.61 -4.45
C ARG A 80 29.41 3.94 -4.10
N ALA A 81 30.15 3.00 -3.52
CA ALA A 81 31.57 3.18 -3.23
C ALA A 81 32.39 3.47 -4.50
N GLU A 82 32.09 2.79 -5.60
CA GLU A 82 32.73 3.02 -6.89
C GLU A 82 32.38 4.39 -7.49
N LEU A 83 31.12 4.83 -7.37
CA LEU A 83 30.72 6.17 -7.80
C LEU A 83 31.43 7.26 -7.00
N ILE A 84 31.55 7.09 -5.67
CA ILE A 84 32.31 7.99 -4.80
C ILE A 84 33.80 7.99 -5.21
N ARG A 85 34.40 6.81 -5.46
CA ARG A 85 35.80 6.70 -5.91
C ARG A 85 36.04 7.41 -7.25
N LYS A 86 35.14 7.25 -8.21
CA LYS A 86 35.21 7.94 -9.52
C LYS A 86 35.08 9.45 -9.36
N ALA A 87 34.12 9.91 -8.56
CA ALA A 87 33.96 11.33 -8.27
C ALA A 87 35.19 11.90 -7.55
N ASP A 88 35.83 11.11 -6.67
CA ASP A 88 37.03 11.53 -5.94
C ASP A 88 38.24 11.68 -6.87
N ALA A 89 38.41 10.76 -7.82
CA ALA A 89 39.42 10.87 -8.87
C ALA A 89 39.20 12.09 -9.78
N ALA A 90 37.94 12.41 -10.10
CA ALA A 90 37.57 13.50 -11.00
C ALA A 90 37.44 14.89 -10.33
N LYS A 91 37.54 14.98 -8.99
CA LYS A 91 37.24 16.22 -8.25
C LYS A 91 38.11 17.42 -8.64
N GLY A 92 39.35 17.18 -9.09
CA GLY A 92 40.24 18.23 -9.58
C GLY A 92 39.78 18.84 -10.91
N GLU A 93 39.24 18.03 -11.81
CA GLU A 93 38.62 18.48 -13.06
C GLU A 93 37.29 19.19 -12.80
N ALA A 94 36.47 18.64 -11.90
CA ALA A 94 35.23 19.28 -11.47
C ALA A 94 35.50 20.69 -10.90
N ALA A 95 36.52 20.84 -10.06
CA ALA A 95 36.91 22.15 -9.53
C ALA A 95 37.30 23.15 -10.64
N ARG A 96 38.04 22.71 -11.66
CA ARG A 96 38.38 23.54 -12.83
C ARG A 96 37.15 23.92 -13.67
N GLY A 97 36.27 22.95 -13.94
CA GLY A 97 35.03 23.18 -14.69
C GLY A 97 34.06 24.12 -14.00
N LEU A 98 34.08 24.15 -12.66
CA LEU A 98 33.31 25.09 -11.84
C LEU A 98 33.96 26.48 -11.69
N GLY A 99 35.16 26.68 -12.25
CA GLY A 99 35.91 27.93 -12.17
C GLY A 99 36.40 28.26 -10.75
N LEU A 100 36.64 27.25 -9.91
CA LEU A 100 37.12 27.46 -8.54
C LEU A 100 38.59 27.94 -8.55
N GLY A 101 38.94 28.83 -7.60
CA GLY A 101 40.29 29.34 -7.49
C GLY A 101 41.32 28.27 -7.09
N ALA A 102 42.61 28.51 -7.34
CA ALA A 102 43.68 27.54 -7.08
C ALA A 102 43.82 27.11 -5.60
N LYS A 103 43.32 27.93 -4.66
CA LYS A 103 43.30 27.60 -3.23
C LYS A 103 42.11 26.73 -2.85
N GLU A 104 41.10 26.63 -3.71
CA GLU A 104 39.89 25.87 -3.44
C GLU A 104 40.04 24.43 -3.89
N LYS A 105 39.64 23.48 -3.03
CA LYS A 105 39.56 22.06 -3.40
C LYS A 105 38.21 21.50 -2.99
N LEU A 106 37.71 20.57 -3.79
CA LEU A 106 36.50 19.81 -3.49
C LEU A 106 36.85 18.56 -2.68
N VAL A 107 35.94 18.18 -1.78
CA VAL A 107 35.96 16.92 -1.04
C VAL A 107 34.64 16.22 -1.32
N VAL A 108 34.69 15.05 -1.95
CA VAL A 108 33.47 14.26 -2.23
C VAL A 108 32.90 13.75 -0.92
N LYS A 109 31.59 13.95 -0.71
CA LYS A 109 30.86 13.44 0.46
C LYS A 109 29.94 12.30 0.09
N ASP A 110 29.23 12.44 -1.02
CA ASP A 110 28.36 11.41 -1.53
C ASP A 110 28.16 11.57 -3.04
N VAL A 111 27.76 10.46 -3.68
CA VAL A 111 27.26 10.44 -5.04
C VAL A 111 25.95 9.65 -5.04
N MET A 112 24.85 10.35 -5.27
CA MET A 112 23.59 9.73 -5.63
C MET A 112 23.51 9.60 -7.14
N LYS A 113 22.76 8.61 -7.60
CA LYS A 113 22.50 8.39 -9.02
C LYS A 113 21.02 8.17 -9.19
N ASP A 114 20.43 8.78 -10.20
CA ASP A 114 19.05 8.58 -10.59
C ASP A 114 18.94 7.46 -11.63
N ALA A 115 17.73 6.92 -11.79
CA ALA A 115 17.48 5.79 -12.68
C ALA A 115 17.75 6.13 -14.17
N ASP A 116 17.58 7.38 -14.59
CA ASP A 116 17.97 7.86 -15.92
C ASP A 116 19.49 7.92 -16.15
N GLY A 117 20.26 7.74 -15.07
CA GLY A 117 21.72 7.78 -15.07
C GLY A 117 22.33 9.12 -14.68
N THR A 118 21.51 10.11 -14.34
CA THR A 118 21.93 11.38 -13.75
C THR A 118 22.62 11.11 -12.42
N THR A 119 23.67 11.87 -12.10
CA THR A 119 24.41 11.75 -10.85
C THR A 119 24.41 13.07 -10.10
N HIS A 120 24.16 13.01 -8.81
CA HIS A 120 24.17 14.15 -7.90
C HIS A 120 25.37 13.98 -6.98
N THR A 121 26.45 14.69 -7.30
CA THR A 121 27.67 14.61 -6.48
C THR A 121 27.67 15.75 -5.47
N ARG A 122 27.63 15.41 -4.18
CA ARG A 122 27.73 16.36 -3.08
C ARG A 122 29.19 16.57 -2.71
N TYR A 123 29.61 17.82 -2.70
CA TYR A 123 30.95 18.21 -2.31
C TYR A 123 30.93 19.17 -1.12
N GLU A 124 31.82 18.92 -0.16
CA GLU A 124 32.35 19.99 0.68
C GLU A 124 33.50 20.70 -0.02
N ARG A 125 33.87 21.89 0.46
CA ARG A 125 35.03 22.64 -0.03
C ARG A 125 36.05 22.84 1.07
N THR A 126 37.30 22.93 0.63
CA THR A 126 38.39 23.52 1.40
C THR A 126 38.93 24.75 0.68
N TYR A 127 39.48 25.70 1.43
CA TYR A 127 40.22 26.84 0.89
C TYR A 127 41.58 26.92 1.60
N ALA A 128 42.66 26.81 0.83
CA ALA A 128 44.04 26.71 1.32
C ALA A 128 44.20 25.63 2.43
N GLY A 129 43.46 24.52 2.30
CA GLY A 129 43.46 23.42 3.25
C GLY A 129 42.50 23.57 4.44
N LEU A 130 41.84 24.72 4.61
CA LEU A 130 40.85 24.94 5.67
C LEU A 130 39.45 24.52 5.23
N PRO A 131 38.63 23.87 6.08
CA PRO A 131 37.22 23.58 5.78
C PRO A 131 36.42 24.85 5.50
N VAL A 132 35.49 24.82 4.55
CA VAL A 132 34.59 25.95 4.24
C VAL A 132 33.17 25.62 4.72
N LEU A 133 32.70 26.31 5.76
CA LEU A 133 31.34 26.17 6.30
C LEU A 133 30.35 27.02 5.51
N GLY A 134 29.24 26.41 5.06
CA GLY A 134 28.27 27.03 4.14
C GLY A 134 28.81 27.26 2.73
N GLY A 135 29.89 26.56 2.36
CA GLY A 135 30.50 26.60 1.04
C GLY A 135 30.17 25.42 0.14
N ASP A 136 29.48 24.41 0.66
CA ASP A 136 29.18 23.16 -0.03
C ASP A 136 28.37 23.35 -1.32
N LEU A 137 28.43 22.36 -2.19
CA LEU A 137 27.74 22.38 -3.47
C LEU A 137 27.33 20.97 -3.91
N VAL A 138 26.29 20.92 -4.73
CA VAL A 138 25.87 19.70 -5.45
C VAL A 138 26.05 19.97 -6.94
N VAL A 139 26.70 19.03 -7.62
CA VAL A 139 26.83 19.04 -9.09
C VAL A 139 26.00 17.92 -9.65
N ASP A 140 25.04 18.27 -10.49
CA ASP A 140 24.20 17.33 -11.20
C ASP A 140 24.80 17.10 -12.59
N ARG A 141 24.98 15.85 -12.98
CA ARG A 141 25.50 15.47 -14.29
C ARG A 141 24.60 14.46 -14.94
N ALA A 142 24.31 14.66 -16.22
CA ALA A 142 23.60 13.68 -17.03
C ALA A 142 24.39 12.37 -17.13
N LYS A 143 23.73 11.30 -17.57
CA LYS A 143 24.36 10.00 -17.87
C LYS A 143 25.57 10.10 -18.83
N SER A 144 25.58 11.10 -19.73
CA SER A 144 26.69 11.38 -20.64
C SER A 144 27.92 12.01 -19.98
N GLY A 145 27.82 12.40 -18.71
CA GLY A 145 28.84 13.15 -17.97
C GLY A 145 28.73 14.68 -18.13
N ALA A 146 27.83 15.16 -18.99
CA ALA A 146 27.58 16.59 -19.14
C ALA A 146 27.04 17.20 -17.83
N GLN A 147 27.61 18.33 -17.40
CA GLN A 147 27.12 19.07 -16.24
C GLN A 147 25.77 19.70 -16.57
N LEU A 148 24.75 19.40 -15.77
CA LEU A 148 23.39 19.93 -15.92
C LEU A 148 23.23 21.19 -15.07
N THR A 149 23.30 21.02 -13.76
CA THR A 149 23.08 22.07 -12.77
C THR A 149 24.13 22.03 -11.68
N VAL A 150 24.31 23.19 -11.03
CA VAL A 150 25.19 23.32 -9.87
C VAL A 150 24.45 24.12 -8.82
N ALA A 151 24.05 23.46 -7.75
CA ALA A 151 23.53 24.12 -6.56
C ALA A 151 24.69 24.47 -5.65
N LYS A 152 24.88 25.76 -5.32
CA LYS A 152 25.93 26.22 -4.41
C LYS A 152 25.28 26.81 -3.16
N ALA A 153 25.75 26.40 -1.98
CA ALA A 153 25.34 27.00 -0.71
C ALA A 153 25.69 28.50 -0.63
N THR A 154 26.77 28.90 -1.31
CA THR A 154 27.16 30.30 -1.47
C THR A 154 27.59 30.61 -2.90
N LYS A 155 27.06 31.71 -3.45
CA LYS A 155 27.48 32.25 -4.75
C LYS A 155 28.66 33.23 -4.61
N ALA A 156 29.03 33.60 -3.39
CA ALA A 156 30.16 34.49 -3.15
C ALA A 156 31.48 33.83 -3.56
N ARG A 157 32.39 34.62 -4.13
CA ARG A 157 33.74 34.15 -4.44
C ARG A 157 34.50 33.95 -3.12
N LEU A 158 35.10 32.77 -2.93
CA LEU A 158 35.93 32.50 -1.76
C LEU A 158 37.28 33.21 -1.93
N THR A 159 37.35 34.47 -1.51
CA THR A 159 38.60 35.23 -1.44
C THR A 159 38.77 35.75 -0.03
N VAL A 160 39.60 35.07 0.77
CA VAL A 160 40.01 35.57 2.09
C VAL A 160 41.40 36.20 2.01
N PRO A 161 41.62 37.40 2.59
CA PRO A 161 42.89 38.11 2.52
C PRO A 161 44.08 37.34 3.12
N THR A 162 43.83 36.55 4.16
CA THR A 162 44.84 35.77 4.88
C THR A 162 44.24 34.50 5.49
N THR A 163 45.07 33.49 5.75
CA THR A 163 44.73 32.28 6.53
C THR A 163 45.42 32.24 7.90
N THR A 164 46.10 33.33 8.23
CA THR A 164 46.69 33.59 9.55
C THR A 164 45.67 34.36 10.39
N ALA A 165 45.27 33.78 11.52
CA ALA A 165 44.36 34.44 12.45
C ALA A 165 45.11 35.56 13.19
N ALA A 166 44.50 36.74 13.28
CA ALA A 166 45.01 37.84 14.11
C ALA A 166 44.61 37.64 15.58
N VAL A 167 43.48 36.95 15.80
CA VAL A 167 42.97 36.59 17.12
C VAL A 167 43.51 35.23 17.55
N ALA A 168 43.94 35.12 18.81
CA ALA A 168 44.39 33.85 19.39
C ALA A 168 43.19 32.88 19.56
N PRO A 169 43.35 31.56 19.32
CA PRO A 169 42.29 30.57 19.51
C PRO A 169 41.60 30.66 20.89
N ALA A 170 42.37 30.87 21.96
CA ALA A 170 41.84 31.03 23.32
C ALA A 170 40.85 32.21 23.48
N THR A 171 40.91 33.22 22.60
CA THR A 171 39.94 34.33 22.59
C THR A 171 38.63 33.90 21.94
N ALA A 172 38.68 33.13 20.84
CA ALA A 172 37.50 32.54 20.22
C ALA A 172 36.81 31.54 21.16
N GLU A 173 37.60 30.76 21.91
CA GLU A 173 37.10 29.85 22.94
C GLU A 173 36.35 30.57 24.05
N LYS A 174 36.93 31.64 24.61
CA LYS A 174 36.26 32.47 25.62
C LYS A 174 34.95 33.07 25.10
N ALA A 175 34.92 33.52 23.84
CA ALA A 175 33.71 34.05 23.22
C ALA A 175 32.63 32.98 23.06
N ALA A 176 33.00 31.77 22.66
CA ALA A 176 32.10 30.63 22.51
C ALA A 176 31.55 30.15 23.85
N VAL A 177 32.39 30.03 24.88
CA VAL A 177 31.98 29.69 26.25
C VAL A 177 31.03 30.76 26.81
N LYS A 178 31.31 32.04 26.57
CA LYS A 178 30.40 33.14 26.95
C LYS A 178 29.04 33.02 26.25
N ALA A 179 29.02 32.69 24.95
CA ALA A 179 27.80 32.48 24.20
C ALA A 179 27.01 31.27 24.72
N ALA A 180 27.69 30.15 24.99
CA ALA A 180 27.10 28.96 25.59
C ALA A 180 26.52 29.24 26.98
N ASN A 181 27.23 30.01 27.83
CA ASN A 181 26.74 30.40 29.15
C ASN A 181 25.51 31.30 29.09
N ALA A 182 25.45 32.20 28.11
CA ALA A 182 24.26 33.01 27.86
C ALA A 182 23.04 32.17 27.44
N GLN A 183 23.28 30.99 26.85
CA GLN A 183 22.25 30.00 26.51
C GLN A 183 22.06 28.92 27.61
N GLY A 184 22.63 29.12 28.80
CA GLY A 184 22.39 28.23 29.94
C GLY A 184 23.45 27.15 30.17
N SER A 185 24.50 27.05 29.34
CA SER A 185 25.64 26.16 29.61
C SER A 185 26.34 26.55 30.93
N ARG A 186 27.04 25.57 31.50
CA ARG A 186 27.91 25.71 32.69
C ARG A 186 29.36 25.33 32.40
N LYS A 187 29.69 25.01 31.14
CA LYS A 187 31.05 24.67 30.74
C LYS A 187 31.95 25.89 30.82
N THR A 188 33.20 25.69 31.24
CA THR A 188 34.21 26.75 31.37
C THR A 188 35.23 26.74 30.23
N GLU A 189 35.21 25.71 29.39
CA GLU A 189 36.12 25.47 28.29
C GLU A 189 35.37 24.83 27.11
N ALA A 190 35.97 24.91 25.91
CA ALA A 190 35.48 24.21 24.74
C ALA A 190 35.81 22.72 24.83
N GLU A 191 35.05 21.89 24.11
CA GLU A 191 35.28 20.44 24.07
C GLU A 191 36.62 20.07 23.42
N ARG A 192 37.16 20.98 22.60
CA ARG A 192 38.46 20.89 21.95
C ARG A 192 38.94 22.28 21.56
N ALA A 193 40.24 22.39 21.29
CA ALA A 193 40.85 23.62 20.80
C ALA A 193 40.12 24.15 19.53
N PRO A 194 39.81 25.46 19.44
CA PRO A 194 39.14 26.04 18.28
C PRO A 194 39.89 25.77 16.98
N ARG A 195 39.18 25.28 15.96
CA ARG A 195 39.78 24.99 14.64
C ARG A 195 39.53 26.14 13.67
N LYS A 196 40.51 26.43 12.80
CA LYS A 196 40.35 27.42 11.73
C LYS A 196 39.47 26.86 10.61
N VAL A 197 38.51 27.67 10.16
CA VAL A 197 37.59 27.40 9.06
C VAL A 197 37.45 28.66 8.19
N ILE A 198 36.90 28.52 6.99
CA ILE A 198 36.36 29.65 6.23
C ILE A 198 34.85 29.65 6.43
N TRP A 199 34.31 30.74 6.97
CA TRP A 199 32.87 30.95 7.04
C TRP A 199 32.37 31.56 5.73
N ALA A 200 31.41 30.92 5.07
CA ALA A 200 30.89 31.38 3.78
C ALA A 200 29.35 31.32 3.67
N ALA A 201 28.65 30.92 4.75
CA ALA A 201 27.19 30.77 4.74
C ALA A 201 26.44 32.11 4.75
N LYS A 202 27.06 33.20 5.22
CA LYS A 202 26.45 34.54 5.26
C LYS A 202 27.50 35.64 5.12
N GLY A 203 27.21 36.63 4.27
CA GLY A 203 28.10 37.78 4.03
C GLY A 203 29.32 37.44 3.18
N THR A 204 30.34 38.29 3.24
CA THR A 204 31.62 38.05 2.55
C THR A 204 32.37 36.92 3.24
N PRO A 205 32.86 35.90 2.51
CA PRO A 205 33.61 34.81 3.11
C PRO A 205 34.82 35.29 3.91
N ALA A 206 35.01 34.74 5.11
CA ALA A 206 36.03 35.20 6.05
C ALA A 206 36.74 34.03 6.75
N LEU A 207 37.98 34.25 7.18
CA LEU A 207 38.68 33.33 8.07
C LEU A 207 38.02 33.39 9.45
N ALA A 208 37.66 32.24 9.99
CA ALA A 208 36.98 32.12 11.28
C ALA A 208 37.56 30.97 12.11
N PHE A 209 37.22 30.95 13.39
CA PHE A 209 37.33 29.80 14.26
C PHE A 209 35.94 29.17 14.43
N GLU A 210 35.87 27.85 14.33
CA GLU A 210 34.75 27.08 14.87
C GLU A 210 35.17 26.55 16.24
N THR A 211 34.36 26.88 17.24
CA THR A 211 34.51 26.36 18.60
C THR A 211 33.26 25.60 18.97
N VAL A 212 33.42 24.41 19.52
CA VAL A 212 32.31 23.58 20.01
C VAL A 212 32.33 23.62 21.54
N VAL A 213 31.21 24.03 22.13
CA VAL A 213 31.03 24.07 23.58
C VAL A 213 29.77 23.28 23.90
N GLY A 214 29.89 22.24 24.73
CA GLY A 214 28.74 21.51 25.22
C GLY A 214 27.77 22.45 25.96
N GLY A 215 26.46 22.26 25.74
CA GLY A 215 25.41 23.11 26.29
C GLY A 215 24.10 22.37 26.48
N LEU A 216 23.12 23.08 27.03
CA LEU A 216 21.72 22.67 27.14
C LEU A 216 20.89 23.63 26.26
N GLN A 217 19.84 23.14 25.61
CA GLN A 217 18.79 23.98 25.01
C GLN A 217 17.94 24.64 26.11
N GLU A 218 17.07 25.61 25.75
CA GLU A 218 16.12 26.23 26.71
C GLU A 218 15.22 25.20 27.42
N ASP A 219 15.02 24.02 26.81
CA ASP A 219 14.25 22.88 27.34
C ASP A 219 15.08 21.87 28.16
N GLY A 220 16.39 22.08 28.30
CA GLY A 220 17.29 21.18 29.04
C GLY A 220 17.86 20.01 28.23
N ALA A 221 17.62 19.92 26.92
CA ALA A 221 18.25 18.93 26.06
C ALA A 221 19.73 19.26 25.81
N PRO A 222 20.67 18.32 25.95
CA PRO A 222 22.08 18.56 25.69
C PRO A 222 22.34 18.72 24.21
N ASN A 223 23.32 19.54 23.92
CA ASN A 223 23.60 19.99 22.59
C ASN A 223 25.07 20.41 22.50
N GLU A 224 25.62 20.37 21.30
CA GLU A 224 26.90 20.95 20.96
C GLU A 224 26.64 22.36 20.40
N LEU A 225 26.93 23.42 21.16
CA LEU A 225 26.87 24.77 20.60
C LEU A 225 28.13 25.02 19.77
N HIS A 226 27.97 25.04 18.45
CA HIS A 226 28.99 25.46 17.50
C HIS A 226 28.94 26.98 17.37
N VAL A 227 30.01 27.65 17.79
CA VAL A 227 30.15 29.11 17.67
C VAL A 227 31.23 29.42 16.64
N ILE A 228 30.84 30.17 15.61
CA ILE A 228 31.72 30.65 14.55
C ILE A 228 32.17 32.07 14.89
N THR A 229 33.47 32.26 15.11
CA THR A 229 34.07 33.53 15.51
C THR A 229 35.03 34.04 14.44
N ASP A 230 34.90 35.28 14.02
CA ASP A 230 35.79 35.93 13.06
C ASP A 230 37.23 35.93 13.57
N ALA A 231 38.16 35.39 12.78
CA ALA A 231 39.54 35.20 13.21
C ALA A 231 40.41 36.47 13.12
N ALA A 232 39.88 37.57 12.57
CA ALA A 232 40.55 38.86 12.50
C ALA A 232 40.10 39.80 13.64
N THR A 233 38.81 39.77 13.98
CA THR A 233 38.19 40.72 14.91
C THR A 233 37.75 40.08 16.23
N GLY A 234 37.55 38.76 16.26
CA GLY A 234 37.02 38.05 17.43
C GLY A 234 35.51 38.17 17.58
N ALA A 235 34.81 38.78 16.62
CA ALA A 235 33.37 38.92 16.63
C ALA A 235 32.67 37.57 16.34
N LYS A 236 31.57 37.28 17.03
CA LYS A 236 30.72 36.11 16.71
C LYS A 236 30.03 36.33 15.36
N LEU A 237 30.29 35.47 14.39
CA LEU A 237 29.70 35.50 13.06
C LEU A 237 28.40 34.70 12.99
N PHE A 238 28.35 33.57 13.68
CA PHE A 238 27.20 32.67 13.68
C PHE A 238 27.27 31.71 14.86
N GLU A 239 26.14 31.13 15.24
CA GLU A 239 26.10 29.98 16.14
C GLU A 239 24.96 29.05 15.75
N PHE A 240 25.17 27.75 15.97
CA PHE A 240 24.15 26.73 15.77
C PHE A 240 24.37 25.57 16.73
N GLN A 241 23.34 24.76 16.88
CA GLN A 241 23.28 23.62 17.78
C GLN A 241 23.54 22.31 17.01
N GLY A 242 24.37 21.41 17.53
CA GLY A 242 24.68 20.07 17.00
C GLY A 242 24.32 18.93 17.97
N VAL A 243 23.65 17.88 17.51
CA VAL A 243 23.18 16.80 18.40
C VAL A 243 24.32 15.81 18.72
N LYS A 244 24.69 15.66 20.01
CA LYS A 244 25.45 14.49 20.48
C LYS A 244 24.52 13.28 20.52
N LYS A 245 24.92 12.15 19.92
CA LYS A 245 24.19 10.87 20.01
C LYS A 245 24.93 9.91 20.94
N GLY A 246 24.21 9.30 21.88
CA GLY A 246 24.75 8.22 22.71
C GLY A 246 25.03 6.97 21.89
N THR A 247 25.93 6.12 22.38
CA THR A 247 26.21 4.81 21.78
C THR A 247 25.51 3.72 22.59
N GLY A 248 24.62 2.96 21.97
CA GLY A 248 23.92 1.84 22.61
C GLY A 248 24.44 0.50 22.13
N ASN A 249 24.74 -0.41 23.05
CA ASN A 249 25.04 -1.81 22.76
C ASN A 249 23.76 -2.63 22.97
N SER A 250 23.04 -2.83 21.87
CA SER A 250 21.76 -3.55 21.80
C SER A 250 21.98 -5.06 21.89
N GLN A 251 20.98 -5.78 22.42
CA GLN A 251 20.96 -7.24 22.38
C GLN A 251 20.67 -7.77 20.96
N TYR A 252 19.86 -7.04 20.18
CA TYR A 252 19.27 -7.53 18.93
C TYR A 252 19.78 -6.78 17.69
N SER A 253 20.13 -5.49 17.84
CA SER A 253 20.43 -4.57 16.75
C SER A 253 21.91 -4.18 16.65
N GLY A 254 22.79 -4.83 17.43
CA GLY A 254 24.22 -4.54 17.48
C GLY A 254 24.54 -3.21 18.17
N GLN A 255 25.56 -2.49 17.69
CA GLN A 255 25.86 -1.16 18.21
C GLN A 255 25.08 -0.10 17.42
N VAL A 256 24.28 0.69 18.13
CA VAL A 256 23.34 1.67 17.56
C VAL A 256 23.57 3.07 18.13
N ALA A 257 23.12 4.10 17.42
CA ALA A 257 23.16 5.48 17.90
C ALA A 257 21.81 5.84 18.56
N LEU A 258 21.86 6.44 19.75
CA LEU A 258 20.68 6.80 20.53
C LEU A 258 20.54 8.32 20.64
N GLY A 259 19.29 8.80 20.65
CA GLY A 259 18.99 10.15 21.11
C GLY A 259 19.05 10.18 22.63
N THR A 260 19.95 10.96 23.22
CA THR A 260 20.10 11.02 24.67
C THR A 260 20.08 12.45 25.16
N SER A 261 19.75 12.62 26.44
CA SER A 261 19.80 13.91 27.12
C SER A 261 20.80 13.95 28.26
N GLY A 262 21.17 15.12 28.79
CA GLY A 262 22.21 15.28 29.82
C GLY A 262 23.64 15.46 29.29
N SER A 263 24.61 15.58 30.19
CA SER A 263 25.99 15.96 29.83
C SER A 263 27.00 15.04 30.50
N ALA A 264 28.28 15.15 30.15
CA ALA A 264 29.34 14.29 30.69
C ALA A 264 29.26 14.18 32.23
N GLY A 265 29.12 12.94 32.72
CA GLY A 265 28.90 12.60 34.12
C GLY A 265 27.43 12.44 34.54
N SER A 266 26.46 12.75 33.67
CA SER A 266 25.02 12.64 33.92
C SER A 266 24.20 12.74 32.62
N TYR A 267 24.13 11.65 31.86
CA TYR A 267 23.25 11.41 30.72
C TYR A 267 21.98 10.67 31.14
N ASN A 268 20.92 10.73 30.32
CA ASN A 268 19.68 9.99 30.47
C ASN A 268 19.07 9.62 29.10
N LEU A 269 18.28 8.54 29.05
CA LEU A 269 17.57 8.10 27.84
C LEU A 269 16.30 8.95 27.59
N THR A 270 16.52 10.24 27.28
CA THR A 270 15.49 11.13 26.72
C THR A 270 15.92 11.58 25.33
N ASP A 271 15.10 11.31 24.32
CA ASP A 271 15.30 11.74 22.94
C ASP A 271 14.48 13.01 22.64
N SER A 272 15.12 14.17 22.77
CA SER A 272 14.51 15.46 22.46
C SER A 272 14.26 15.66 20.96
N GLY A 273 14.94 14.91 20.09
CA GLY A 273 14.76 14.98 18.64
C GLY A 273 13.48 14.30 18.15
N ARG A 274 12.87 13.45 18.98
CA ARG A 274 11.69 12.63 18.66
C ARG A 274 10.59 12.78 19.71
N GLY A 275 10.18 14.03 19.90
CA GLY A 275 9.03 14.36 20.76
C GLY A 275 9.27 14.16 22.26
N ASN A 276 10.52 14.18 22.72
CA ASN A 276 10.91 13.91 24.10
C ASN A 276 10.54 12.49 24.56
N HIS A 277 10.70 11.49 23.68
CA HIS A 277 10.59 10.07 24.06
C HIS A 277 11.54 9.74 25.21
N LYS A 278 11.09 8.92 26.15
CA LYS A 278 11.87 8.53 27.33
C LYS A 278 11.85 7.03 27.54
N THR A 279 12.92 6.45 28.07
CA THR A 279 12.97 5.03 28.45
C THR A 279 13.24 4.83 29.94
N TYR A 280 12.38 4.07 30.60
CA TYR A 280 12.39 3.83 32.03
C TYR A 280 12.63 2.35 32.38
N ASP A 281 13.33 2.12 33.48
CA ASP A 281 13.46 0.83 34.15
C ASP A 281 12.37 0.67 35.22
N LEU A 282 11.51 -0.34 35.08
CA LEU A 282 10.53 -0.69 36.12
C LEU A 282 11.13 -1.50 37.27
N ASN A 283 12.33 -2.06 37.11
CA ASN A 283 13.05 -2.89 38.06
C ASN A 283 12.12 -3.97 38.67
N ARG A 284 11.46 -4.74 37.79
CA ARG A 284 10.50 -5.79 38.14
C ARG A 284 9.18 -5.31 38.75
N GLY A 285 8.97 -4.02 38.80
CA GLY A 285 7.67 -3.42 39.11
C GLY A 285 6.61 -3.75 38.05
N THR A 286 5.35 -3.62 38.44
CA THR A 286 4.18 -3.85 37.56
C THR A 286 3.28 -2.63 37.43
N SER A 287 3.69 -1.48 37.97
CA SER A 287 2.92 -0.23 37.93
C SER A 287 3.84 0.99 38.01
N GLY A 288 3.29 2.17 37.73
CA GLY A 288 4.04 3.42 37.68
C GLY A 288 4.86 3.59 36.40
N THR A 289 5.65 4.67 36.37
CA THR A 289 6.50 5.00 35.23
C THR A 289 7.85 4.28 35.28
N GLY A 290 8.39 4.05 36.48
CA GLY A 290 9.73 3.50 36.68
C GLY A 290 10.79 4.58 36.88
N THR A 291 12.05 4.18 36.86
CA THR A 291 13.22 5.07 36.99
C THR A 291 13.78 5.37 35.61
N LEU A 292 13.99 6.65 35.27
CA LEU A 292 14.59 7.02 33.99
C LEU A 292 16.02 6.47 33.94
N PHE A 293 16.40 5.79 32.86
CA PHE A 293 17.78 5.34 32.70
C PHE A 293 18.72 6.53 32.69
N THR A 294 19.79 6.45 33.47
CA THR A 294 20.87 7.43 33.53
C THR A 294 22.22 6.76 33.35
N ASP A 295 23.16 7.45 32.74
CA ASP A 295 24.51 6.95 32.49
C ASP A 295 25.56 8.07 32.63
N ALA A 296 26.82 7.74 32.89
CA ALA A 296 27.86 8.75 33.11
C ALA A 296 28.62 9.15 31.84
N ASP A 297 28.76 8.26 30.85
CA ASP A 297 29.65 8.44 29.70
C ASP A 297 28.95 8.42 28.33
N ASP A 298 27.63 8.19 28.31
CA ASP A 298 26.76 8.10 27.15
C ASP A 298 26.99 6.81 26.32
N VAL A 299 27.55 5.78 26.96
CA VAL A 299 27.70 4.43 26.41
C VAL A 299 26.77 3.48 27.18
N TRP A 300 25.71 3.06 26.51
CA TRP A 300 24.58 2.38 27.13
C TRP A 300 24.61 0.88 26.84
N GLY A 301 24.33 0.07 27.87
CA GLY A 301 24.17 -1.36 27.72
C GLY A 301 25.48 -2.10 27.41
N SER A 302 25.40 -3.43 27.49
CA SER A 302 26.52 -4.33 27.18
C SER A 302 26.22 -5.30 26.03
N GLY A 303 25.03 -5.21 25.43
CA GLY A 303 24.53 -6.20 24.48
C GLY A 303 24.10 -7.52 25.13
N THR A 304 24.07 -7.59 26.47
CA THR A 304 23.68 -8.77 27.24
C THR A 304 22.69 -8.43 28.35
N THR A 305 21.90 -9.40 28.79
CA THR A 305 20.89 -9.23 29.85
C THR A 305 21.46 -9.04 31.25
N SER A 306 22.77 -9.17 31.46
CA SER A 306 23.39 -8.84 32.75
C SER A 306 23.44 -7.34 33.03
N ASP A 307 23.27 -6.51 31.98
CA ASP A 307 23.13 -5.06 32.09
C ASP A 307 21.68 -4.67 31.76
N ALA A 308 21.00 -4.06 32.73
CA ALA A 308 19.63 -3.59 32.57
C ALA A 308 19.49 -2.54 31.45
N ALA A 309 20.53 -1.74 31.21
CA ALA A 309 20.51 -0.73 30.16
C ALA A 309 20.38 -1.36 28.76
N THR A 310 20.78 -2.63 28.56
CA THR A 310 20.66 -3.31 27.25
C THR A 310 19.22 -3.35 26.75
N ALA A 311 18.24 -3.75 27.58
CA ALA A 311 16.83 -3.73 27.17
C ALA A 311 16.33 -2.30 26.95
N GLY A 312 16.84 -1.35 27.74
CA GLY A 312 16.59 0.08 27.57
C GLY A 312 17.07 0.61 26.23
N VAL A 313 18.27 0.21 25.78
CA VAL A 313 18.85 0.54 24.47
C VAL A 313 17.93 0.04 23.36
N ASP A 314 17.54 -1.24 23.42
CA ASP A 314 16.69 -1.87 22.41
C ASP A 314 15.35 -1.13 22.26
N ALA A 315 14.65 -0.91 23.38
CA ALA A 315 13.36 -0.24 23.40
C ALA A 315 13.43 1.24 23.00
N HIS A 316 14.56 1.91 23.29
CA HIS A 316 14.78 3.31 22.91
C HIS A 316 15.09 3.44 21.42
N TYR A 317 15.93 2.53 20.89
CA TYR A 317 16.27 2.47 19.48
C TYR A 317 15.06 2.10 18.61
N GLY A 318 14.30 1.06 18.97
CA GLY A 318 13.10 0.65 18.23
C GLY A 318 12.03 1.74 18.18
N ALA A 319 11.83 2.49 19.27
CA ALA A 319 10.93 3.65 19.29
C ALA A 319 11.42 4.79 18.37
N ALA A 320 12.73 5.04 18.34
CA ALA A 320 13.33 6.06 17.48
C ALA A 320 13.19 5.72 15.98
N GLU A 321 13.47 4.47 15.59
CA GLU A 321 13.30 4.01 14.20
C GLU A 321 11.84 4.04 13.77
N THR A 322 10.92 3.65 14.67
CA THR A 322 9.48 3.68 14.39
C THR A 322 8.99 5.12 14.20
N TRP A 323 9.42 6.05 15.06
CA TRP A 323 9.11 7.47 14.89
C TRP A 323 9.59 7.99 13.53
N ASP A 324 10.85 7.71 13.18
CA ASP A 324 11.44 8.18 11.92
C ASP A 324 10.74 7.56 10.70
N TYR A 325 10.36 6.28 10.76
CA TYR A 325 9.56 5.63 9.73
C TYR A 325 8.23 6.36 9.50
N TYR A 326 7.42 6.55 10.55
CA TYR A 326 6.12 7.23 10.42
C TYR A 326 6.28 8.66 9.92
N LYS A 327 7.32 9.38 10.37
CA LYS A 327 7.60 10.75 9.92
C LYS A 327 8.03 10.78 8.45
N ASN A 328 8.98 9.95 8.05
CA ASN A 328 9.62 10.05 6.73
C ASN A 328 8.83 9.36 5.62
N ILE A 329 8.12 8.28 5.93
CA ILE A 329 7.33 7.52 4.94
C ILE A 329 5.90 8.06 4.84
N HIS A 330 5.29 8.40 5.99
CA HIS A 330 3.88 8.74 6.07
C HIS A 330 3.60 10.20 6.42
N GLY A 331 4.64 11.01 6.71
CA GLY A 331 4.48 12.41 7.12
C GLY A 331 3.84 12.58 8.51
N ARG A 332 3.83 11.54 9.35
CA ARG A 332 3.20 11.56 10.68
C ARG A 332 4.25 11.78 11.77
N GLU A 333 4.18 12.91 12.45
CA GLU A 333 5.10 13.23 13.54
C GLU A 333 4.59 12.72 14.90
N GLY A 334 5.04 11.53 15.28
CA GLY A 334 4.64 10.85 16.51
C GLY A 334 3.30 10.12 16.43
N ILE A 335 2.94 9.43 17.52
CA ILE A 335 1.77 8.54 17.53
C ILE A 335 0.47 9.28 17.19
N ARG A 336 0.27 10.50 17.71
CA ARG A 336 -0.91 11.33 17.43
C ARG A 336 -0.74 12.31 16.27
N GLY A 337 0.46 12.41 15.69
CA GLY A 337 0.78 13.45 14.71
C GLY A 337 0.95 14.85 15.31
N ASP A 338 1.10 14.96 16.62
CA ASP A 338 1.19 16.20 17.40
C ASP A 338 2.63 16.56 17.82
N GLY A 339 3.62 15.77 17.39
CA GLY A 339 5.01 15.95 17.79
C GLY A 339 5.33 15.51 19.22
N VAL A 340 4.42 14.81 19.91
CA VAL A 340 4.65 14.30 21.27
C VAL A 340 5.05 12.82 21.24
N GLY A 341 6.18 12.50 21.88
CA GLY A 341 6.69 11.14 22.05
C GLY A 341 5.94 10.38 23.14
N ALA A 342 5.69 9.09 22.88
CA ALA A 342 5.37 8.14 23.94
C ALA A 342 6.62 7.83 24.77
N TYR A 343 6.49 7.10 25.87
CA TYR A 343 7.64 6.58 26.59
C TYR A 343 7.64 5.05 26.64
N SER A 344 8.84 4.48 26.79
CA SER A 344 9.07 3.04 26.90
C SER A 344 9.35 2.66 28.36
N ARG A 345 8.83 1.51 28.81
CA ARG A 345 9.13 0.90 30.11
C ARG A 345 9.65 -0.51 29.91
N VAL A 346 10.85 -0.82 30.40
CA VAL A 346 11.42 -2.17 30.32
C VAL A 346 11.48 -2.81 31.71
N HIS A 347 11.81 -4.10 31.77
CA HIS A 347 11.90 -4.87 33.01
C HIS A 347 10.59 -4.93 33.79
N TYR A 348 9.47 -4.98 33.06
CA TYR A 348 8.15 -5.16 33.64
C TYR A 348 8.01 -6.58 34.23
N SER A 349 7.67 -6.65 35.52
CA SER A 349 7.52 -7.92 36.25
C SER A 349 8.79 -8.81 36.18
N SER A 350 8.67 -10.08 36.54
CA SER A 350 9.73 -11.09 36.44
C SER A 350 9.24 -12.29 35.66
N GLY A 351 10.03 -12.73 34.67
CA GLY A 351 9.70 -13.85 33.80
C GLY A 351 8.49 -13.56 32.90
N TYR A 352 8.17 -12.28 32.65
CA TYR A 352 6.96 -11.89 31.95
C TYR A 352 7.16 -12.00 30.44
N VAL A 353 6.38 -12.88 29.82
CA VAL A 353 6.48 -13.26 28.41
C VAL A 353 5.45 -12.49 27.60
N ASN A 354 5.50 -11.15 27.69
CA ASN A 354 4.69 -10.28 26.84
C ASN A 354 5.26 -8.84 26.77
N ALA A 355 4.86 -8.12 25.74
CA ALA A 355 4.95 -6.67 25.62
C ALA A 355 3.55 -6.10 25.37
N PHE A 356 3.35 -4.81 25.62
CA PHE A 356 2.06 -4.17 25.35
C PHE A 356 2.14 -2.63 25.27
N TRP A 357 1.27 -2.06 24.45
CA TRP A 357 0.85 -0.67 24.47
C TRP A 357 -0.25 -0.39 25.51
N GLN A 358 -0.22 0.79 26.12
CA GLN A 358 -1.28 1.29 26.99
C GLN A 358 -1.63 2.75 26.70
N ASP A 359 -2.86 3.00 26.23
CA ASP A 359 -3.36 4.36 25.99
C ASP A 359 -3.38 5.22 27.26
N ALA A 360 -3.73 4.63 28.41
CA ALA A 360 -3.91 5.34 29.67
C ALA A 360 -2.63 6.04 30.17
N CYS A 361 -1.47 5.47 29.88
CA CYS A 361 -0.17 6.07 30.17
C CYS A 361 0.51 6.66 28.92
N PHE A 362 -0.04 6.41 27.73
CA PHE A 362 0.59 6.71 26.44
C PHE A 362 2.00 6.12 26.35
N CYS A 363 2.12 4.81 26.61
CA CYS A 363 3.42 4.17 26.80
C CYS A 363 3.47 2.70 26.34
N MET A 364 4.65 2.29 25.84
CA MET A 364 4.98 0.90 25.54
C MET A 364 5.66 0.25 26.74
N THR A 365 5.39 -1.04 26.99
CA THR A 365 5.92 -1.76 28.15
C THR A 365 6.36 -3.16 27.78
N TYR A 366 7.54 -3.54 28.24
CA TYR A 366 8.23 -4.75 27.82
C TYR A 366 8.60 -5.62 29.02
N GLY A 367 8.21 -6.89 28.97
CA GLY A 367 8.73 -7.92 29.86
C GLY A 367 10.08 -8.46 29.39
N ASP A 368 10.73 -9.21 30.28
CA ASP A 368 12.06 -9.77 30.01
C ASP A 368 12.06 -11.20 29.45
N GLY A 369 10.87 -11.72 29.13
CA GLY A 369 10.70 -13.08 28.63
C GLY A 369 10.94 -14.14 29.71
N SER A 370 10.84 -15.40 29.29
CA SER A 370 11.00 -16.54 30.21
C SER A 370 12.38 -16.52 30.84
N GLY A 371 12.43 -16.65 32.17
CA GLY A 371 13.69 -16.60 32.93
C GLY A 371 14.44 -15.25 32.87
N ASN A 372 13.81 -14.17 32.39
CA ASN A 372 14.45 -12.87 32.14
C ASN A 372 15.63 -12.92 31.14
N ALA A 373 15.63 -13.89 30.23
CA ALA A 373 16.77 -14.14 29.34
C ALA A 373 16.67 -13.43 27.97
N LYS A 374 15.45 -13.02 27.58
CA LYS A 374 15.15 -12.51 26.25
C LYS A 374 14.11 -11.38 26.36
N PRO A 375 14.55 -10.15 26.70
CA PRO A 375 13.64 -9.02 26.72
C PRO A 375 12.90 -8.83 25.41
N LEU A 376 11.59 -8.58 25.50
CA LEU A 376 10.74 -8.47 24.32
C LEU A 376 10.87 -7.07 23.73
N THR A 377 12.08 -6.69 23.32
CA THR A 377 12.45 -5.32 22.94
C THR A 377 13.08 -5.21 21.55
N SER A 378 13.02 -6.25 20.72
CA SER A 378 13.49 -6.19 19.32
C SER A 378 12.79 -5.07 18.53
N ILE A 379 13.39 -4.68 17.40
CA ILE A 379 12.93 -3.50 16.62
C ILE A 379 11.47 -3.68 16.21
N ASP A 380 11.13 -4.85 15.68
CA ASP A 380 9.78 -5.21 15.27
C ASP A 380 8.78 -5.21 16.43
N VAL A 381 9.13 -5.74 17.60
CA VAL A 381 8.27 -5.71 18.79
C VAL A 381 8.05 -4.28 19.27
N ALA A 382 9.11 -3.47 19.35
CA ALA A 382 8.96 -2.06 19.72
C ALA A 382 8.09 -1.28 18.72
N ALA A 383 8.24 -1.58 17.42
CA ALA A 383 7.44 -1.00 16.35
C ALA A 383 5.98 -1.47 16.38
N HIS A 384 5.74 -2.75 16.71
CA HIS A 384 4.43 -3.35 16.91
C HIS A 384 3.69 -2.61 18.04
N GLU A 385 4.32 -2.48 19.22
CA GLU A 385 3.71 -1.78 20.35
C GLU A 385 3.42 -0.30 20.05
N MET A 386 4.35 0.40 19.39
CA MET A 386 4.13 1.79 19.03
C MET A 386 3.03 1.94 17.96
N SER A 387 2.84 0.94 17.09
CA SER A 387 1.81 0.92 16.05
C SER A 387 0.40 0.64 16.59
N HIS A 388 0.26 -0.03 17.73
CA HIS A 388 -1.00 -0.04 18.48
C HIS A 388 -1.42 1.38 18.87
N GLY A 389 -0.48 2.20 19.32
CA GLY A 389 -0.74 3.61 19.62
C GLY A 389 -1.20 4.39 18.38
N VAL A 390 -0.58 4.15 17.22
CA VAL A 390 -1.00 4.77 15.95
C VAL A 390 -2.42 4.33 15.58
N THR A 391 -2.74 3.05 15.73
CA THR A 391 -4.09 2.52 15.53
C THR A 391 -5.09 3.21 16.48
N ALA A 392 -4.79 3.33 17.77
CA ALA A 392 -5.62 4.00 18.76
C ALA A 392 -5.85 5.48 18.42
N ALA A 393 -4.83 6.18 17.92
CA ALA A 393 -4.89 7.59 17.52
C ALA A 393 -5.55 7.83 16.15
N THR A 394 -5.93 6.77 15.42
CA THR A 394 -6.50 6.86 14.07
C THR A 394 -7.83 6.09 13.98
N ALA A 395 -7.82 4.86 13.46
CA ALA A 395 -9.01 4.04 13.26
C ALA A 395 -9.67 3.61 14.58
N ASN A 396 -8.89 3.58 15.68
CA ASN A 396 -9.29 3.12 16.99
C ASN A 396 -9.93 1.71 16.96
N LEU A 397 -9.32 0.79 16.20
CA LEU A 397 -9.82 -0.57 16.00
C LEU A 397 -10.03 -1.26 17.35
N THR A 398 -11.26 -1.65 17.63
CA THR A 398 -11.61 -2.31 18.89
C THR A 398 -10.88 -3.65 18.98
N TYR A 399 -10.20 -3.89 20.09
CA TYR A 399 -9.39 -5.09 20.33
C TYR A 399 -10.25 -6.33 20.63
N SER A 400 -11.14 -6.69 19.71
CA SER A 400 -12.07 -7.82 19.81
C SER A 400 -12.54 -8.22 18.41
N GLY A 401 -12.79 -9.52 18.21
CA GLY A 401 -13.25 -10.06 16.92
C GLY A 401 -12.37 -9.65 15.74
N GLU A 402 -12.97 -9.43 14.58
CA GLU A 402 -12.22 -9.09 13.35
C GLU A 402 -11.51 -7.73 13.45
N SER A 403 -12.07 -6.75 14.16
CA SER A 403 -11.38 -5.47 14.36
C SER A 403 -10.14 -5.64 15.24
N GLY A 404 -10.17 -6.58 16.18
CA GLY A 404 -8.99 -6.92 16.99
C GLY A 404 -7.92 -7.63 16.17
N GLY A 405 -8.32 -8.57 15.31
CA GLY A 405 -7.39 -9.19 14.35
C GLY A 405 -6.75 -8.17 13.40
N LEU A 406 -7.51 -7.17 12.95
CA LEU A 406 -6.98 -6.05 12.16
C LEU A 406 -6.07 -5.13 12.98
N ASN A 407 -6.33 -4.94 14.28
CA ASN A 407 -5.47 -4.16 15.17
C ASN A 407 -4.10 -4.82 15.30
N GLU A 408 -4.07 -6.10 15.68
CA GLU A 408 -2.86 -6.93 15.72
C GLU A 408 -2.11 -6.98 14.38
N GLY A 409 -2.84 -7.25 13.30
CA GLY A 409 -2.24 -7.33 11.97
C GLY A 409 -1.69 -5.99 11.48
N THR A 410 -2.32 -4.87 11.87
CA THR A 410 -1.79 -3.53 11.57
C THR A 410 -0.46 -3.30 12.27
N SER A 411 -0.33 -3.72 13.52
CA SER A 411 0.92 -3.61 14.27
C SER A 411 2.03 -4.48 13.66
N ASP A 412 1.73 -5.71 13.24
CA ASP A 412 2.68 -6.57 12.51
C ASP A 412 3.10 -5.99 11.15
N ILE A 413 2.15 -5.43 10.39
CA ILE A 413 2.42 -4.80 9.09
C ILE A 413 3.44 -3.67 9.23
N PHE A 414 3.25 -2.79 10.21
CA PHE A 414 4.18 -1.69 10.41
C PHE A 414 5.46 -2.11 11.12
N ALA A 415 5.44 -3.15 11.96
CA ALA A 415 6.65 -3.73 12.52
C ALA A 415 7.62 -4.20 11.42
N ALA A 416 7.15 -5.05 10.50
CA ALA A 416 7.94 -5.48 9.36
C ALA A 416 8.41 -4.30 8.50
N ALA A 417 7.52 -3.33 8.23
CA ALA A 417 7.88 -2.14 7.46
C ALA A 417 8.98 -1.29 8.13
N VAL A 418 8.96 -1.17 9.46
CA VAL A 418 9.97 -0.46 10.25
C VAL A 418 11.31 -1.18 10.20
N GLU A 419 11.37 -2.51 10.31
CA GLU A 419 12.65 -3.21 10.18
C GLU A 419 13.27 -3.05 8.79
N PHE A 420 12.43 -3.12 7.75
CA PHE A 420 12.87 -2.84 6.38
C PHE A 420 13.37 -1.40 6.20
N TYR A 421 12.78 -0.44 6.92
CA TYR A 421 13.19 0.95 6.93
C TYR A 421 14.50 1.17 7.69
N ALA A 422 14.62 0.60 8.90
CA ALA A 422 15.81 0.67 9.73
C ALA A 422 17.02 0.06 9.01
N ASN A 423 16.78 -0.99 8.20
CA ASN A 423 17.79 -1.65 7.39
C ASN A 423 19.04 -2.00 8.22
N ASN A 424 18.81 -2.48 9.44
CA ASN A 424 19.85 -2.83 10.38
C ASN A 424 20.50 -4.15 9.93
N ALA A 425 21.83 -4.24 9.98
CA ALA A 425 22.54 -5.44 9.50
C ALA A 425 22.43 -6.63 10.47
N SER A 426 22.23 -6.38 11.76
CA SER A 426 22.01 -7.40 12.79
C SER A 426 20.57 -7.91 12.80
N ASP A 427 19.65 -7.07 12.31
CA ASP A 427 18.23 -7.35 12.18
C ASP A 427 17.70 -6.89 10.81
N PRO A 428 18.05 -7.60 9.72
CA PRO A 428 17.64 -7.20 8.38
C PRO A 428 16.15 -7.39 8.22
N GLY A 429 15.45 -6.33 7.80
CA GLY A 429 13.99 -6.40 7.68
C GLY A 429 13.50 -7.58 6.86
N ASP A 430 12.46 -8.21 7.39
CA ASP A 430 11.88 -9.40 6.84
C ASP A 430 10.35 -9.43 7.13
N TYR A 431 9.68 -10.55 6.90
CA TYR A 431 8.24 -10.73 7.09
C TYR A 431 7.93 -11.80 8.17
N LEU A 432 8.86 -11.98 9.09
CA LEU A 432 8.71 -12.69 10.33
C LEU A 432 8.43 -11.66 11.43
N ILE A 433 7.80 -12.11 12.52
CA ILE A 433 7.58 -11.27 13.69
C ILE A 433 8.10 -12.03 14.91
N GLY A 434 8.93 -11.38 15.70
CA GLY A 434 9.47 -11.87 16.97
C GLY A 434 10.52 -12.97 16.81
N GLU A 435 11.20 -13.08 15.68
CA GLU A 435 12.33 -14.01 15.45
C GLU A 435 13.53 -13.71 16.36
N LYS A 436 13.86 -12.45 16.62
CA LYS A 436 14.97 -12.09 17.52
C LYS A 436 14.73 -12.43 18.99
N ILE A 437 13.50 -12.24 19.47
CA ILE A 437 13.17 -12.47 20.88
C ILE A 437 13.15 -13.95 21.26
N ASP A 438 13.06 -14.86 20.27
CA ASP A 438 13.07 -16.32 20.46
C ASP A 438 12.13 -16.76 21.60
N ILE A 439 10.89 -16.27 21.56
CA ILE A 439 9.90 -16.47 22.62
C ILE A 439 9.55 -17.95 22.83
N ASN A 440 9.69 -18.75 21.78
CA ASN A 440 9.47 -20.21 21.77
C ASN A 440 10.71 -20.99 22.25
N GLY A 441 11.88 -20.37 22.35
CA GLY A 441 13.15 -20.98 22.77
C GLY A 441 13.71 -22.03 21.81
N ASN A 442 13.25 -22.01 20.56
CA ASN A 442 13.61 -22.98 19.50
C ASN A 442 14.10 -22.29 18.22
N GLY A 443 14.25 -20.97 18.24
CA GLY A 443 14.69 -20.14 17.12
C GLY A 443 13.62 -19.87 16.07
N THR A 444 12.36 -20.28 16.25
CA THR A 444 11.28 -19.93 15.32
C THR A 444 10.66 -18.59 15.69
N PRO A 445 10.27 -17.76 14.70
CA PRO A 445 9.50 -16.54 14.96
C PRO A 445 8.19 -16.81 15.69
N LEU A 446 7.64 -15.75 16.26
CA LEU A 446 6.31 -15.75 16.86
C LEU A 446 5.22 -15.87 15.79
N ARG A 447 5.33 -15.11 14.68
CA ARG A 447 4.37 -15.16 13.56
C ARG A 447 5.06 -15.10 12.21
N TYR A 448 4.33 -15.54 11.19
CA TYR A 448 4.75 -15.53 9.78
C TYR A 448 3.74 -14.73 8.97
N MET A 449 4.19 -13.77 8.16
CA MET A 449 3.26 -13.05 7.28
C MET A 449 3.03 -13.74 5.93
N ASP A 450 3.97 -14.57 5.45
CA ASP A 450 3.85 -15.26 4.14
C ASP A 450 2.83 -16.41 4.13
N LYS A 451 2.77 -17.13 5.26
CA LYS A 451 1.85 -18.23 5.51
C LYS A 451 1.65 -18.35 7.03
N PRO A 452 0.74 -17.55 7.61
CA PRO A 452 0.50 -17.48 9.05
C PRO A 452 0.41 -18.82 9.76
N SER A 453 -0.26 -19.81 9.16
CA SER A 453 -0.46 -21.15 9.73
C SER A 453 0.82 -21.92 10.03
N LYS A 454 2.01 -21.45 9.59
CA LYS A 454 3.32 -22.01 9.97
C LYS A 454 3.58 -21.95 11.48
N ASP A 455 2.95 -21.04 12.21
CA ASP A 455 3.01 -21.02 13.68
C ASP A 455 2.07 -22.04 14.35
N GLY A 456 1.24 -22.73 13.57
CA GLY A 456 0.29 -23.76 14.02
C GLY A 456 -1.07 -23.25 14.49
N ALA A 457 -1.29 -21.94 14.59
CA ALA A 457 -2.53 -21.36 15.15
C ALA A 457 -3.15 -20.26 14.29
N SER A 458 -2.33 -19.39 13.69
CA SER A 458 -2.78 -18.26 12.89
C SER A 458 -3.50 -18.67 11.61
N LYS A 459 -4.40 -17.80 11.14
CA LYS A 459 -5.28 -18.08 10.01
C LYS A 459 -4.72 -17.47 8.73
N ASP A 460 -4.54 -18.30 7.70
CA ASP A 460 -4.08 -17.86 6.38
C ASP A 460 -5.18 -17.12 5.60
N SER A 461 -6.46 -17.37 5.90
CA SER A 461 -7.59 -16.88 5.10
C SER A 461 -8.84 -16.68 5.94
N TRP A 462 -9.68 -15.75 5.49
CA TRP A 462 -10.95 -15.43 6.12
C TRP A 462 -11.96 -16.57 5.98
N TYR A 463 -12.78 -16.73 7.01
CA TYR A 463 -13.98 -17.55 7.03
C TYR A 463 -14.96 -16.95 8.05
N SER A 464 -16.25 -17.27 7.92
CA SER A 464 -17.33 -16.65 8.72
C SER A 464 -17.21 -16.81 10.25
N GLY A 465 -16.34 -17.70 10.74
CA GLY A 465 -16.07 -17.90 12.16
C GLY A 465 -14.83 -17.20 12.70
N VAL A 466 -14.07 -16.46 11.87
CA VAL A 466 -12.78 -15.89 12.28
C VAL A 466 -12.90 -14.85 13.40
N GLY A 467 -14.04 -14.16 13.50
CA GLY A 467 -14.31 -13.22 14.60
C GLY A 467 -14.38 -13.87 16.00
N ASN A 468 -14.41 -15.20 16.11
CA ASN A 468 -14.32 -15.92 17.38
C ASN A 468 -12.91 -16.45 17.69
N VAL A 469 -11.96 -16.25 16.77
CA VAL A 469 -10.55 -16.62 16.97
C VAL A 469 -9.87 -15.52 17.77
N ASP A 470 -8.91 -15.90 18.62
CA ASP A 470 -8.07 -14.94 19.31
C ASP A 470 -7.42 -13.97 18.33
N VAL A 471 -7.38 -12.70 18.70
CA VAL A 471 -6.99 -11.61 17.81
C VAL A 471 -5.58 -11.81 17.23
N HIS A 472 -4.65 -12.37 18.02
CA HIS A 472 -3.26 -12.61 17.60
C HIS A 472 -3.14 -13.73 16.54
N TYR A 473 -4.16 -14.59 16.40
CA TYR A 473 -4.21 -15.64 15.38
C TYR A 473 -5.08 -15.24 14.18
N SER A 474 -6.13 -14.46 14.41
CA SER A 474 -6.95 -13.92 13.33
C SER A 474 -6.19 -12.87 12.51
N SER A 475 -5.24 -12.15 13.12
CA SER A 475 -4.34 -11.19 12.48
C SER A 475 -3.57 -11.76 11.29
N GLY A 476 -3.33 -13.07 11.27
CA GLY A 476 -2.75 -13.79 10.15
C GLY A 476 -3.37 -13.42 8.79
N ILE A 477 -4.67 -13.13 8.74
CA ILE A 477 -5.35 -12.76 7.48
C ILE A 477 -4.84 -11.40 6.95
N ALA A 478 -4.67 -10.40 7.84
CA ALA A 478 -4.13 -9.09 7.47
C ALA A 478 -2.65 -9.20 7.11
N ASN A 479 -1.88 -9.98 7.87
CA ASN A 479 -0.47 -10.25 7.61
C ASN A 479 -0.28 -10.89 6.22
N HIS A 480 -1.08 -11.91 5.92
CA HIS A 480 -1.02 -12.63 4.65
C HIS A 480 -1.48 -11.77 3.49
N PHE A 481 -2.54 -10.98 3.65
CA PHE A 481 -2.93 -9.97 2.67
C PHE A 481 -1.78 -9.00 2.37
N PHE A 482 -1.12 -8.47 3.40
CA PHE A 482 -0.05 -7.50 3.22
C PHE A 482 1.19 -8.09 2.55
N TYR A 483 1.57 -9.33 2.91
CA TYR A 483 2.64 -10.05 2.22
C TYR A 483 2.29 -10.26 0.74
N LEU A 484 1.09 -10.78 0.43
CA LEU A 484 0.64 -11.02 -0.94
C LEU A 484 0.62 -9.71 -1.76
N LEU A 485 0.11 -8.63 -1.18
CA LEU A 485 0.09 -7.31 -1.83
C LEU A 485 1.51 -6.77 -2.04
N SER A 486 2.40 -6.93 -1.07
CA SER A 486 3.77 -6.41 -1.14
C SER A 486 4.64 -7.21 -2.11
N GLU A 487 4.66 -8.52 -1.97
CA GLU A 487 5.68 -9.39 -2.54
C GLU A 487 5.16 -10.34 -3.63
N GLY A 488 3.84 -10.57 -3.66
CA GLY A 488 3.17 -11.56 -4.50
C GLY A 488 3.15 -12.96 -3.88
N SER A 489 2.35 -13.85 -4.47
CA SER A 489 2.26 -15.26 -4.08
C SER A 489 3.44 -16.09 -4.59
N GLY A 490 3.72 -17.21 -3.92
CA GLY A 490 4.70 -18.22 -4.31
C GLY A 490 6.08 -18.01 -3.68
N ALA A 491 7.05 -18.79 -4.16
CA ALA A 491 8.39 -18.85 -3.59
C ALA A 491 9.21 -17.58 -3.84
N LYS A 492 9.80 -17.03 -2.77
CA LYS A 492 10.66 -15.84 -2.82
C LYS A 492 11.73 -15.87 -1.73
N VAL A 493 12.88 -15.27 -2.00
CA VAL A 493 13.91 -15.04 -0.98
C VAL A 493 14.08 -13.55 -0.80
N ILE A 494 13.92 -13.06 0.43
CA ILE A 494 14.08 -11.64 0.78
C ILE A 494 15.02 -11.58 1.97
N ASN A 495 16.11 -10.81 1.83
CA ASN A 495 17.13 -10.62 2.87
C ASN A 495 17.66 -11.92 3.53
N GLY A 496 17.66 -13.03 2.78
CA GLY A 496 18.13 -14.33 3.25
C GLY A 496 17.05 -15.24 3.83
N VAL A 497 15.82 -14.77 3.99
CA VAL A 497 14.67 -15.57 4.42
C VAL A 497 13.91 -16.12 3.21
N SER A 498 13.63 -17.42 3.23
CA SER A 498 12.84 -18.10 2.20
C SER A 498 11.36 -18.11 2.58
N TYR A 499 10.53 -17.62 1.66
CA TYR A 499 9.08 -17.56 1.75
C TYR A 499 8.45 -18.40 0.64
N ASP A 500 7.26 -18.94 0.90
CA ASP A 500 6.43 -19.59 -0.11
C ASP A 500 4.95 -19.40 0.23
N SER A 501 4.37 -18.32 -0.31
CA SER A 501 3.05 -17.82 0.09
C SER A 501 1.95 -18.38 -0.82
N PRO A 502 1.05 -19.25 -0.32
CA PRO A 502 -0.08 -19.76 -1.08
C PRO A 502 -1.22 -18.74 -1.16
N THR A 503 -2.20 -18.99 -2.01
CA THR A 503 -3.47 -18.23 -2.01
C THR A 503 -4.63 -19.18 -1.78
N TYR A 504 -5.68 -18.69 -1.11
CA TYR A 504 -6.90 -19.46 -0.80
C TYR A 504 -7.52 -20.11 -2.04
N ASP A 505 -7.54 -19.37 -3.15
CA ASP A 505 -8.13 -19.77 -4.42
C ASP A 505 -7.13 -20.42 -5.39
N ASN A 506 -5.88 -20.62 -4.97
CA ASN A 506 -4.77 -21.14 -5.78
C ASN A 506 -4.49 -20.32 -7.06
N LEU A 507 -4.98 -19.08 -7.13
CA LEU A 507 -4.69 -18.17 -8.24
C LEU A 507 -3.55 -17.22 -7.84
N PRO A 508 -2.62 -16.90 -8.75
CA PRO A 508 -1.48 -16.07 -8.42
C PRO A 508 -1.89 -14.65 -8.02
N VAL A 509 -1.14 -14.05 -7.10
CA VAL A 509 -1.19 -12.62 -6.79
C VAL A 509 0.15 -12.01 -7.19
N THR A 510 0.09 -10.96 -8.01
CA THR A 510 1.25 -10.14 -8.32
C THR A 510 1.37 -9.02 -7.29
N GLY A 511 2.52 -8.92 -6.63
CA GLY A 511 2.80 -7.84 -5.69
C GLY A 511 2.97 -6.47 -6.37
N ILE A 512 2.72 -5.41 -5.61
CA ILE A 512 2.89 -4.00 -5.98
C ILE A 512 4.12 -3.35 -5.33
N GLY A 513 4.87 -4.12 -4.53
CA GLY A 513 5.98 -3.64 -3.72
C GLY A 513 5.54 -3.09 -2.36
N ARG A 514 6.31 -3.41 -1.31
CA ARG A 514 6.06 -2.98 0.08
C ARG A 514 5.82 -1.48 0.23
N GLY A 515 6.61 -0.65 -0.45
CA GLY A 515 6.49 0.82 -0.36
C GLY A 515 5.15 1.37 -0.87
N ASN A 516 4.47 0.66 -1.77
CA ASN A 516 3.11 1.00 -2.19
C ASN A 516 2.07 0.40 -1.24
N ALA A 517 2.28 -0.85 -0.80
CA ALA A 517 1.39 -1.54 0.13
C ALA A 517 1.27 -0.79 1.47
N GLU A 518 2.39 -0.30 2.04
CA GLU A 518 2.40 0.44 3.30
C GLU A 518 1.65 1.78 3.21
N LYS A 519 1.74 2.47 2.06
CA LYS A 519 1.00 3.72 1.81
C LYS A 519 -0.50 3.48 1.69
N ILE A 520 -0.89 2.39 1.02
CA ILE A 520 -2.30 1.99 0.91
C ILE A 520 -2.84 1.65 2.29
N TRP A 521 -2.13 0.81 3.07
CA TRP A 521 -2.56 0.41 4.40
C TRP A 521 -2.67 1.61 5.35
N PHE A 522 -1.65 2.47 5.41
CA PHE A 522 -1.65 3.64 6.28
C PHE A 522 -2.75 4.65 5.91
N LYS A 523 -2.97 4.92 4.62
CA LYS A 523 -4.06 5.81 4.18
C LYS A 523 -5.42 5.22 4.52
N ALA A 524 -5.62 3.91 4.32
CA ALA A 524 -6.86 3.23 4.68
C ALA A 524 -7.11 3.30 6.19
N LEU A 525 -6.11 2.96 7.02
CA LEU A 525 -6.16 3.02 8.47
C LEU A 525 -6.48 4.43 8.97
N SER A 526 -5.74 5.43 8.50
CA SER A 526 -5.81 6.80 9.04
C SER A 526 -7.02 7.62 8.57
N GLN A 527 -7.67 7.25 7.47
CA GLN A 527 -8.70 8.08 6.84
C GLN A 527 -10.04 7.37 6.62
N ARG A 528 -10.09 6.04 6.68
CA ARG A 528 -11.28 5.28 6.27
C ARG A 528 -11.70 4.16 7.21
N MET A 529 -10.76 3.48 7.87
CA MET A 529 -11.09 2.50 8.90
C MET A 529 -11.63 3.19 10.15
N THR A 530 -12.47 2.47 10.88
CA THR A 530 -13.15 2.93 12.11
C THR A 530 -13.11 1.81 13.16
N SER A 531 -13.58 2.08 14.38
CA SER A 531 -13.37 1.19 15.51
C SER A 531 -13.99 -0.20 15.39
N ASN A 532 -14.96 -0.39 14.50
CA ASN A 532 -15.62 -1.67 14.23
C ASN A 532 -15.37 -2.21 12.81
N THR A 533 -14.36 -1.69 12.10
CA THR A 533 -13.98 -2.21 10.79
C THR A 533 -13.64 -3.70 10.90
N ASN A 534 -14.29 -4.52 10.07
CA ASN A 534 -14.05 -5.95 9.90
C ASN A 534 -13.23 -6.20 8.61
N TYR A 535 -12.91 -7.45 8.25
CA TYR A 535 -12.06 -7.73 7.08
C TYR A 535 -12.68 -7.25 5.76
N ALA A 536 -14.00 -7.36 5.61
CA ALA A 536 -14.70 -6.79 4.45
C ALA A 536 -14.57 -5.26 4.38
N GLY A 537 -14.72 -4.58 5.52
CA GLY A 537 -14.51 -3.13 5.61
C GLY A 537 -13.04 -2.72 5.37
N ALA A 538 -12.07 -3.54 5.78
CA ALA A 538 -10.66 -3.31 5.50
C ALA A 538 -10.35 -3.44 3.99
N ARG A 539 -11.01 -4.39 3.30
CA ARG A 539 -10.98 -4.48 1.83
C ARG A 539 -11.53 -3.22 1.17
N ASP A 540 -12.69 -2.74 1.59
CA ASP A 540 -13.28 -1.52 1.03
C ASP A 540 -12.39 -0.29 1.28
N ALA A 541 -11.81 -0.17 2.48
CA ALA A 541 -10.93 0.93 2.85
C ALA A 541 -9.62 0.94 2.05
N THR A 542 -9.01 -0.22 1.83
CA THR A 542 -7.77 -0.34 1.05
C THR A 542 -8.00 -0.19 -0.45
N LEU A 543 -9.14 -0.64 -0.99
CA LEU A 543 -9.54 -0.36 -2.38
C LEU A 543 -9.77 1.13 -2.60
N TRP A 544 -10.47 1.79 -1.68
CA TRP A 544 -10.59 3.25 -1.70
C TRP A 544 -9.21 3.92 -1.69
N ALA A 545 -8.32 3.54 -0.76
CA ALA A 545 -6.98 4.12 -0.68
C ALA A 545 -6.17 3.90 -1.97
N ALA A 546 -6.25 2.72 -2.58
CA ALA A 546 -5.60 2.44 -3.87
C ALA A 546 -6.20 3.27 -5.01
N GLY A 547 -7.53 3.44 -5.03
CA GLY A 547 -8.22 4.30 -6.00
C GLY A 547 -7.78 5.76 -5.91
N GLU A 548 -7.60 6.27 -4.70
CA GLU A 548 -7.11 7.63 -4.46
C GLU A 548 -5.63 7.81 -4.83
N LEU A 549 -4.79 6.81 -4.54
CA LEU A 549 -3.34 6.89 -4.75
C LEU A 549 -2.92 6.62 -6.21
N PHE A 550 -3.64 5.73 -6.90
CA PHE A 550 -3.22 5.19 -8.20
C PHE A 550 -4.33 5.27 -9.27
N GLY A 551 -5.56 5.61 -8.91
CA GLY A 551 -6.74 5.61 -9.78
C GLY A 551 -7.56 4.33 -9.65
N GLN A 552 -8.90 4.46 -9.76
CA GLN A 552 -9.79 3.30 -9.84
C GLN A 552 -9.48 2.49 -11.09
N GLY A 553 -9.45 1.16 -10.95
CA GLY A 553 -9.03 0.27 -12.03
C GLY A 553 -7.55 0.42 -12.42
N SER A 554 -6.70 1.00 -11.56
CA SER A 554 -5.26 0.85 -11.74
C SER A 554 -4.81 -0.58 -11.48
N ALA A 555 -3.64 -0.95 -11.98
CA ALA A 555 -3.06 -2.27 -11.67
C ALA A 555 -2.86 -2.45 -10.15
N GLN A 556 -2.54 -1.38 -9.40
CA GLN A 556 -2.44 -1.39 -7.95
C GLN A 556 -3.81 -1.60 -7.28
N TYR A 557 -4.86 -0.95 -7.78
CA TYR A 557 -6.23 -1.17 -7.32
C TYR A 557 -6.68 -2.62 -7.53
N ASN A 558 -6.42 -3.19 -8.71
CA ASN A 558 -6.74 -4.58 -9.01
C ASN A 558 -5.91 -5.55 -8.15
N ALA A 559 -4.64 -5.23 -7.90
CA ALA A 559 -3.78 -6.03 -7.02
C ALA A 559 -4.28 -6.04 -5.57
N VAL A 560 -4.80 -4.92 -5.04
CA VAL A 560 -5.46 -4.90 -3.73
C VAL A 560 -6.66 -5.83 -3.72
N ALA A 561 -7.53 -5.76 -4.74
CA ALA A 561 -8.68 -6.66 -4.82
C ALA A 561 -8.26 -8.13 -4.86
N ASN A 562 -7.23 -8.45 -5.65
CA ASN A 562 -6.73 -9.80 -5.84
C ASN A 562 -5.99 -10.35 -4.62
N ALA A 563 -5.25 -9.51 -3.89
CA ALA A 563 -4.61 -9.90 -2.63
C ALA A 563 -5.66 -10.22 -1.55
N TRP A 564 -6.73 -9.43 -1.44
CA TRP A 564 -7.84 -9.74 -0.54
C TRP A 564 -8.58 -11.02 -0.92
N ALA A 565 -8.86 -11.22 -2.20
CA ALA A 565 -9.44 -12.48 -2.69
C ALA A 565 -8.51 -13.68 -2.41
N GLY A 566 -7.19 -13.48 -2.52
CA GLY A 566 -6.16 -14.47 -2.17
C GLY A 566 -6.18 -14.91 -0.70
N VAL A 567 -6.81 -14.13 0.19
CA VAL A 567 -7.08 -14.50 1.60
C VAL A 567 -8.57 -14.69 1.88
N ASN A 568 -9.37 -14.98 0.86
CA ASN A 568 -10.81 -15.24 0.92
C ASN A 568 -11.68 -14.06 1.41
N VAL A 569 -11.27 -12.83 1.15
CA VAL A 569 -12.08 -11.63 1.44
C VAL A 569 -12.56 -11.04 0.11
N GLY A 570 -13.80 -11.35 -0.25
CA GLY A 570 -14.44 -10.89 -1.48
C GLY A 570 -13.86 -11.51 -2.77
N THR A 571 -14.35 -11.03 -3.91
CA THR A 571 -14.02 -11.58 -5.23
C THR A 571 -12.80 -10.92 -5.87
N ARG A 572 -12.13 -11.61 -6.79
CA ARG A 572 -11.16 -10.99 -7.70
C ARG A 572 -11.82 -9.97 -8.61
N ILE A 573 -11.06 -8.98 -9.04
CA ILE A 573 -11.43 -8.11 -10.16
C ILE A 573 -10.81 -8.73 -11.41
N ALA A 574 -11.64 -9.03 -12.42
CA ALA A 574 -11.13 -9.50 -13.70
C ALA A 574 -10.40 -8.35 -14.43
N ASP A 575 -9.13 -8.57 -14.75
CA ASP A 575 -8.39 -7.68 -15.66
C ASP A 575 -8.99 -7.78 -17.07
N GLY A 576 -9.56 -6.69 -17.58
CA GLY A 576 -10.11 -6.69 -18.93
C GLY A 576 -11.03 -5.52 -19.26
N VAL A 577 -11.44 -5.50 -20.53
CA VAL A 577 -12.41 -4.54 -21.06
C VAL A 577 -13.77 -5.22 -21.13
N THR A 578 -14.79 -4.57 -20.57
CA THR A 578 -16.18 -4.99 -20.69
C THR A 578 -16.87 -4.07 -21.69
N VAL A 579 -17.46 -4.65 -22.74
CA VAL A 579 -18.26 -3.92 -23.74
C VAL A 579 -19.72 -4.22 -23.46
N THR A 580 -20.53 -3.17 -23.28
CA THR A 580 -21.98 -3.33 -23.08
C THR A 580 -22.62 -3.58 -24.45
N PRO A 581 -23.30 -4.72 -24.67
CA PRO A 581 -23.96 -4.98 -25.95
C PRO A 581 -25.06 -3.94 -26.21
N PRO A 582 -25.08 -3.26 -27.37
CA PRO A 582 -26.08 -2.23 -27.66
C PRO A 582 -27.45 -2.81 -28.08
N GLY A 583 -27.60 -4.13 -28.14
CA GLY A 583 -28.76 -4.80 -28.73
C GLY A 583 -28.81 -4.68 -30.26
N ALA A 584 -29.78 -5.35 -30.88
CA ALA A 584 -29.97 -5.28 -32.33
C ALA A 584 -30.34 -3.86 -32.78
N GLN A 585 -29.85 -3.46 -33.96
CA GLN A 585 -30.01 -2.11 -34.50
C GLN A 585 -30.74 -2.12 -35.84
N THR A 586 -31.49 -1.05 -36.10
CA THR A 586 -32.18 -0.84 -37.38
C THR A 586 -31.95 0.58 -37.89
N SER A 587 -31.78 0.73 -39.21
CA SER A 587 -31.57 2.03 -39.87
C SER A 587 -32.20 2.05 -41.26
N ILE A 588 -32.26 3.22 -41.90
CA ILE A 588 -32.81 3.40 -43.25
C ILE A 588 -31.68 3.76 -44.22
N VAL A 589 -31.71 3.17 -45.41
CA VAL A 589 -30.75 3.46 -46.47
C VAL A 589 -30.72 4.96 -46.81
N ASN A 590 -29.52 5.50 -46.94
CA ASN A 590 -29.18 6.91 -47.18
C ASN A 590 -29.60 7.90 -46.09
N GLN A 591 -29.99 7.42 -44.90
CA GLN A 591 -30.32 8.28 -43.75
C GLN A 591 -29.19 8.29 -42.72
N ALA A 592 -28.79 9.49 -42.28
CA ALA A 592 -27.79 9.63 -41.23
C ALA A 592 -28.24 8.90 -39.95
N THR A 593 -27.35 8.08 -39.40
CA THR A 593 -27.55 7.26 -38.20
C THR A 593 -26.32 7.36 -37.30
N SER A 594 -26.53 7.26 -35.99
CA SER A 594 -25.44 7.22 -35.01
C SER A 594 -25.75 6.27 -33.84
N LEU A 595 -24.74 5.58 -33.32
CA LEU A 595 -24.81 4.70 -32.15
C LEU A 595 -23.54 4.84 -31.31
N GLN A 596 -23.69 5.15 -30.02
CA GLN A 596 -22.57 5.22 -29.09
C GLN A 596 -22.33 3.85 -28.44
N ILE A 597 -21.11 3.33 -28.53
CA ILE A 597 -20.72 2.11 -27.80
C ILE A 597 -20.32 2.47 -26.38
N ALA A 598 -20.88 1.76 -25.40
CA ALA A 598 -20.52 1.85 -23.99
C ALA A 598 -19.55 0.72 -23.61
N ALA A 599 -18.42 1.08 -23.00
CA ALA A 599 -17.43 0.13 -22.53
C ALA A 599 -16.71 0.69 -21.29
N THR A 600 -16.24 -0.22 -20.43
CA THR A 600 -15.44 0.08 -19.25
C THR A 600 -14.20 -0.81 -19.24
N SER A 601 -13.07 -0.30 -18.77
CA SER A 601 -11.88 -1.12 -18.52
C SER A 601 -11.50 -1.06 -17.06
N SER A 602 -10.97 -2.17 -16.54
CA SER A 602 -10.23 -2.22 -15.28
C SER A 602 -8.77 -1.83 -15.43
N ASN A 603 -8.38 -1.14 -16.52
CA ASN A 603 -7.10 -0.47 -16.72
C ASN A 603 -7.33 1.03 -17.05
N PRO A 604 -6.52 1.96 -16.53
CA PRO A 604 -6.69 3.38 -16.78
C PRO A 604 -6.16 3.76 -18.18
N GLY A 605 -6.79 4.76 -18.80
CA GLY A 605 -6.36 5.30 -20.08
C GLY A 605 -7.48 5.37 -21.11
N ALA A 606 -7.16 5.90 -22.28
CA ALA A 606 -8.10 5.96 -23.39
C ALA A 606 -8.39 4.55 -23.93
N LEU A 607 -9.65 4.33 -24.31
CA LEU A 607 -10.07 3.11 -25.00
C LEU A 607 -9.94 3.31 -26.51
N GLY A 608 -9.43 2.28 -27.19
CA GLY A 608 -9.43 2.15 -28.64
C GLY A 608 -10.61 1.33 -29.10
N TYR A 609 -11.32 1.79 -30.12
CA TYR A 609 -12.53 1.15 -30.64
C TYR A 609 -12.31 0.70 -32.09
N ALA A 610 -12.74 -0.51 -32.41
CA ALA A 610 -12.80 -1.05 -33.76
C ALA A 610 -14.14 -1.78 -33.96
N ALA A 611 -14.62 -1.81 -35.19
CA ALA A 611 -15.87 -2.49 -35.54
C ALA A 611 -15.72 -3.17 -36.89
N ASP A 612 -16.04 -4.45 -36.92
CA ASP A 612 -16.11 -5.28 -38.12
C ASP A 612 -17.56 -5.56 -38.49
N GLY A 613 -17.86 -5.65 -39.79
CA GLY A 613 -19.19 -5.97 -40.30
C GLY A 613 -20.21 -4.83 -40.24
N LEU A 614 -19.78 -3.58 -40.06
CA LEU A 614 -20.68 -2.43 -40.17
C LEU A 614 -21.33 -2.34 -41.56
N PRO A 615 -22.62 -1.98 -41.65
CA PRO A 615 -23.25 -1.67 -42.93
C PRO A 615 -22.46 -0.63 -43.73
N ALA A 616 -22.37 -0.82 -45.05
CA ALA A 616 -21.68 0.10 -45.94
C ALA A 616 -22.19 1.53 -45.74
N GLY A 617 -21.29 2.50 -45.54
CA GLY A 617 -21.63 3.91 -45.27
C GLY A 617 -21.64 4.31 -43.79
N LEU A 618 -21.48 3.35 -42.87
CA LEU A 618 -21.20 3.60 -41.45
C LEU A 618 -19.72 3.40 -41.12
N SER A 619 -19.21 4.14 -40.14
CA SER A 619 -17.86 3.95 -39.58
C SER A 619 -17.86 4.18 -38.07
N ILE A 620 -16.92 3.57 -37.36
CA ILE A 620 -16.70 3.80 -35.93
C ILE A 620 -15.53 4.75 -35.71
N ASN A 621 -15.70 5.73 -34.83
CA ASN A 621 -14.61 6.57 -34.38
C ASN A 621 -13.75 5.81 -33.35
N SER A 622 -12.46 5.64 -33.65
CA SER A 622 -11.56 4.77 -32.88
C SER A 622 -11.19 5.27 -31.49
N SER A 623 -11.45 6.54 -31.14
CA SER A 623 -11.16 7.10 -29.82
C SER A 623 -12.40 7.34 -28.96
N THR A 624 -13.59 7.44 -29.58
CA THR A 624 -14.83 7.75 -28.87
C THR A 624 -15.83 6.60 -28.89
N GLY A 625 -15.70 5.63 -29.80
CA GLY A 625 -16.65 4.53 -29.95
C GLY A 625 -17.98 4.93 -30.59
N LEU A 626 -18.10 6.14 -31.13
CA LEU A 626 -19.29 6.58 -31.86
C LEU A 626 -19.29 5.97 -33.27
N ILE A 627 -20.26 5.09 -33.54
CA ILE A 627 -20.61 4.65 -34.88
C ILE A 627 -21.48 5.73 -35.52
N SER A 628 -21.14 6.20 -36.72
CA SER A 628 -21.93 7.21 -37.44
C SER A 628 -21.78 7.12 -38.96
N GLY A 629 -22.74 7.68 -39.69
CA GLY A 629 -22.74 7.75 -41.15
C GLY A 629 -24.15 7.57 -41.73
N ALA A 630 -24.25 7.35 -43.04
CA ALA A 630 -25.51 7.03 -43.71
C ALA A 630 -25.34 5.70 -44.45
N PRO A 631 -26.08 4.64 -44.08
CA PRO A 631 -25.88 3.33 -44.68
C PRO A 631 -26.37 3.34 -46.14
N THR A 632 -25.60 2.81 -47.08
CA THR A 632 -25.89 2.93 -48.53
C THR A 632 -26.51 1.68 -49.15
N THR A 633 -26.52 0.58 -48.41
CA THR A 633 -26.97 -0.73 -48.90
C THR A 633 -27.98 -1.34 -47.93
N VAL A 634 -29.11 -1.79 -48.46
CA VAL A 634 -30.16 -2.51 -47.71
C VAL A 634 -29.69 -3.94 -47.41
N GLY A 635 -29.99 -4.42 -46.21
CA GLY A 635 -29.65 -5.78 -45.78
C GLY A 635 -29.32 -5.86 -44.30
N SER A 636 -29.13 -7.08 -43.82
CA SER A 636 -28.70 -7.35 -42.43
C SER A 636 -27.20 -7.66 -42.39
N SER A 637 -26.52 -7.13 -41.38
CA SER A 637 -25.10 -7.38 -41.11
C SER A 637 -24.90 -7.80 -39.67
N GLN A 638 -23.96 -8.71 -39.42
CA GLN A 638 -23.51 -9.04 -38.06
C GLN A 638 -22.33 -8.14 -37.72
N VAL A 639 -22.54 -7.19 -36.81
CA VAL A 639 -21.51 -6.24 -36.37
C VAL A 639 -20.79 -6.82 -35.15
N THR A 640 -19.47 -6.75 -35.13
CA THR A 640 -18.66 -7.06 -33.94
C THR A 640 -17.81 -5.86 -33.58
N VAL A 641 -18.02 -5.31 -32.39
CA VAL A 641 -17.21 -4.23 -31.84
C VAL A 641 -16.14 -4.83 -30.93
N THR A 642 -14.90 -4.39 -31.12
CA THR A 642 -13.75 -4.71 -30.27
C THR A 642 -13.28 -3.43 -29.61
N VAL A 643 -13.18 -3.43 -28.28
CA VAL A 643 -12.64 -2.34 -27.50
C VAL A 643 -11.35 -2.79 -26.85
N THR A 644 -10.29 -2.03 -27.04
CA THR A 644 -8.94 -2.31 -26.55
C THR A 644 -8.53 -1.23 -25.57
N ASP A 645 -8.03 -1.59 -24.40
CA ASP A 645 -7.45 -0.60 -23.48
C ASP A 645 -5.97 -0.31 -23.76
N SER A 646 -5.44 0.67 -23.03
CA SER A 646 -4.03 1.09 -23.07
C SER A 646 -3.03 -0.03 -22.74
N ALA A 647 -3.48 -1.09 -22.05
CA ALA A 647 -2.68 -2.27 -21.71
C ALA A 647 -2.78 -3.38 -22.77
N GLY A 648 -3.51 -3.15 -23.86
CA GLY A 648 -3.70 -4.11 -24.96
C GLY A 648 -4.70 -5.22 -24.64
N LYS A 649 -5.47 -5.12 -23.55
CA LYS A 649 -6.57 -6.05 -23.27
C LYS A 649 -7.77 -5.68 -24.10
N THR A 650 -8.51 -6.69 -24.56
CA THR A 650 -9.66 -6.49 -25.42
C THR A 650 -10.94 -7.03 -24.79
N GLY A 651 -12.05 -6.42 -25.16
CA GLY A 651 -13.41 -6.87 -24.90
C GLY A 651 -14.22 -6.75 -26.19
N THR A 652 -15.18 -7.65 -26.41
CA THR A 652 -15.98 -7.66 -27.64
C THR A 652 -17.47 -7.73 -27.34
N ALA A 653 -18.27 -7.17 -28.25
CA ALA A 653 -19.71 -7.37 -28.29
C ALA A 653 -20.17 -7.50 -29.75
N SER A 654 -21.04 -8.48 -30.03
CA SER A 654 -21.61 -8.69 -31.37
C SER A 654 -23.12 -8.48 -31.35
N PHE A 655 -23.66 -7.88 -32.39
CA PHE A 655 -25.09 -7.60 -32.54
C PHE A 655 -25.48 -7.50 -34.03
N ALA A 656 -26.76 -7.71 -34.32
CA ALA A 656 -27.30 -7.57 -35.67
C ALA A 656 -27.60 -6.09 -35.99
N TRP A 657 -27.31 -5.66 -37.22
CA TRP A 657 -27.71 -4.36 -37.76
C TRP A 657 -28.44 -4.53 -39.09
N THR A 658 -29.70 -4.11 -39.14
CA THR A 658 -30.54 -4.18 -40.35
C THR A 658 -30.73 -2.79 -40.96
N VAL A 659 -30.41 -2.67 -42.25
CA VAL A 659 -30.68 -1.47 -43.06
C VAL A 659 -31.88 -1.74 -43.94
N ASN A 660 -32.93 -0.94 -43.80
CA ASN A 660 -34.18 -1.06 -44.55
C ASN A 660 -34.26 -0.02 -45.68
N THR A 661 -35.17 -0.26 -46.63
CA THR A 661 -35.47 0.70 -47.70
C THR A 661 -36.22 1.93 -47.17
N SER A 662 -36.00 3.08 -47.81
CA SER A 662 -36.87 4.24 -47.66
C SER A 662 -38.18 4.00 -48.41
N GLY A 663 -39.33 4.14 -47.73
CA GLY A 663 -40.65 4.06 -48.38
C GLY A 663 -41.29 2.66 -48.47
N GLY A 664 -40.89 1.72 -47.60
CA GLY A 664 -41.61 0.46 -47.45
C GLY A 664 -43.07 0.65 -46.99
N ASN A 665 -43.94 -0.30 -47.32
CA ASN A 665 -45.31 -0.34 -46.79
C ASN A 665 -45.45 -1.29 -45.59
N VAL A 666 -44.44 -2.12 -45.32
CA VAL A 666 -44.39 -3.02 -44.17
C VAL A 666 -43.14 -2.70 -43.39
N PHE A 667 -43.28 -2.50 -42.09
CA PHE A 667 -42.19 -2.29 -41.14
C PHE A 667 -42.37 -3.26 -39.99
N GLU A 668 -41.32 -3.96 -39.59
CA GLU A 668 -41.40 -5.00 -38.57
C GLU A 668 -40.30 -4.85 -37.52
N ASN A 669 -40.59 -5.34 -36.33
CA ASN A 669 -39.62 -5.57 -35.27
C ASN A 669 -39.78 -7.02 -34.80
N THR A 670 -38.70 -7.79 -34.93
CA THR A 670 -38.61 -9.21 -34.57
C THR A 670 -37.73 -9.44 -33.34
N ALA A 671 -37.49 -8.41 -32.53
CA ALA A 671 -36.73 -8.53 -31.30
C ALA A 671 -37.63 -9.10 -30.20
N ASP A 672 -37.13 -10.13 -29.52
CA ASP A 672 -37.77 -10.67 -28.32
C ASP A 672 -37.68 -9.65 -27.19
N ILE A 673 -38.83 -9.19 -26.69
CA ILE A 673 -38.91 -8.26 -25.56
C ILE A 673 -39.73 -8.89 -24.45
N ALA A 674 -39.06 -9.24 -23.35
CA ALA A 674 -39.69 -9.80 -22.17
C ALA A 674 -40.76 -8.84 -21.61
N ILE A 675 -41.92 -9.40 -21.28
CA ILE A 675 -43.01 -8.71 -20.59
C ILE A 675 -42.90 -9.09 -19.11
N PRO A 676 -42.60 -8.14 -18.20
CA PRO A 676 -42.54 -8.43 -16.78
C PRO A 676 -43.93 -8.79 -16.23
N ASP A 677 -44.00 -9.90 -15.48
CA ASP A 677 -45.20 -10.37 -14.76
C ASP A 677 -45.72 -9.29 -13.79
N ALA A 678 -47.00 -8.91 -13.92
CA ALA A 678 -47.63 -7.80 -13.18
C ALA A 678 -46.81 -6.49 -13.10
N GLY A 679 -46.01 -6.19 -14.13
CA GLY A 679 -45.02 -5.11 -14.10
C GLY A 679 -45.44 -3.81 -14.79
N GLU A 680 -44.50 -2.87 -14.84
CA GLU A 680 -44.63 -1.62 -15.61
C GLU A 680 -44.73 -1.91 -17.12
N PRO A 681 -45.47 -1.10 -17.89
CA PRO A 681 -45.62 -1.29 -19.34
C PRO A 681 -44.26 -1.22 -20.06
N ILE A 682 -44.00 -2.20 -20.92
CA ILE A 682 -42.84 -2.20 -21.82
C ILE A 682 -43.21 -1.62 -23.17
N THR A 683 -42.20 -1.19 -23.95
CA THR A 683 -42.41 -0.69 -25.31
C THR A 683 -41.43 -1.31 -26.30
N SER A 684 -41.95 -1.77 -27.45
CA SER A 684 -41.17 -2.20 -28.62
C SER A 684 -41.27 -1.14 -29.72
N PRO A 685 -40.17 -0.53 -30.21
CA PRO A 685 -40.23 0.51 -31.24
C PRO A 685 -40.14 -0.04 -32.68
N ILE A 686 -40.83 0.59 -33.64
CA ILE A 686 -40.61 0.46 -35.09
C ILE A 686 -40.36 1.85 -35.66
N ALA A 687 -39.22 2.05 -36.31
CA ALA A 687 -38.93 3.27 -37.07
C ALA A 687 -39.55 3.17 -38.46
N VAL A 688 -40.50 4.06 -38.76
CA VAL A 688 -41.20 4.12 -40.04
C VAL A 688 -40.64 5.25 -40.88
N SER A 689 -40.25 4.93 -42.11
CA SER A 689 -39.68 5.88 -43.08
C SER A 689 -40.66 6.34 -44.16
N ARG A 690 -41.92 5.88 -44.09
CA ARG A 690 -42.95 6.23 -45.08
C ARG A 690 -43.37 7.69 -44.91
N ALA A 691 -43.26 8.46 -45.99
CA ALA A 691 -43.74 9.83 -46.05
C ALA A 691 -45.28 9.90 -46.12
N GLY A 692 -45.83 11.06 -45.77
CA GLY A 692 -47.29 11.28 -45.73
C GLY A 692 -47.92 10.84 -44.41
N ASN A 693 -49.24 10.73 -44.41
CA ASN A 693 -49.98 10.22 -43.26
C ASN A 693 -50.07 8.69 -43.30
N ALA A 694 -50.26 8.08 -42.14
CA ALA A 694 -50.67 6.69 -42.06
C ALA A 694 -52.05 6.51 -42.73
N PRO A 695 -52.43 5.31 -43.17
CA PRO A 695 -53.76 5.10 -43.74
C PRO A 695 -54.84 5.00 -42.64
N SER A 696 -56.11 5.06 -43.03
CA SER A 696 -57.24 4.80 -42.12
C SER A 696 -57.43 3.31 -41.80
N ASN A 697 -56.72 2.43 -42.52
CA ASN A 697 -56.74 0.99 -42.33
C ASN A 697 -55.34 0.45 -41.98
N LEU A 698 -54.58 1.17 -41.14
CA LEU A 698 -53.23 0.77 -40.72
C LEU A 698 -53.33 -0.59 -40.02
N GLN A 699 -52.63 -1.59 -40.55
CA GLN A 699 -52.64 -2.92 -39.96
C GLN A 699 -51.50 -3.07 -38.97
N VAL A 700 -51.83 -3.53 -37.76
CA VAL A 700 -50.88 -3.83 -36.68
C VAL A 700 -50.93 -5.32 -36.41
N SER A 701 -50.01 -6.07 -36.99
CA SER A 701 -49.89 -7.51 -36.70
C SER A 701 -48.99 -7.68 -35.48
N VAL A 702 -49.46 -8.41 -34.47
CA VAL A 702 -48.70 -8.75 -33.27
C VAL A 702 -48.58 -10.26 -33.15
N ASP A 703 -47.42 -10.69 -32.67
CA ASP A 703 -47.10 -12.06 -32.28
C ASP A 703 -46.45 -12.00 -30.89
N ILE A 704 -47.25 -12.23 -29.86
CA ILE A 704 -46.83 -12.19 -28.47
C ILE A 704 -47.04 -13.57 -27.88
N VAL A 705 -46.00 -14.13 -27.28
CA VAL A 705 -46.08 -15.38 -26.53
C VAL A 705 -46.44 -15.04 -25.09
N HIS A 706 -47.52 -15.60 -24.56
CA HIS A 706 -47.97 -15.37 -23.17
C HIS A 706 -48.85 -16.52 -22.69
N SER A 707 -48.65 -17.00 -21.46
CA SER A 707 -49.42 -18.13 -20.93
C SER A 707 -50.89 -17.83 -20.65
N TYR A 708 -51.27 -16.55 -20.52
CA TYR A 708 -52.67 -16.13 -20.43
C TYR A 708 -52.87 -14.77 -21.13
N ARG A 709 -53.45 -14.76 -22.35
CA ARG A 709 -53.53 -13.52 -23.14
C ARG A 709 -54.47 -12.47 -22.54
N GLY A 710 -55.38 -12.89 -21.66
CA GLY A 710 -56.37 -12.03 -21.02
C GLY A 710 -55.75 -11.00 -20.07
N ASP A 711 -54.50 -11.16 -19.64
CA ASP A 711 -53.87 -10.20 -18.75
C ASP A 711 -53.30 -8.98 -19.47
N LEU A 712 -53.12 -9.11 -20.79
CA LEU A 712 -52.40 -8.12 -21.58
C LEU A 712 -53.28 -6.91 -21.95
N VAL A 713 -52.77 -5.72 -21.65
CA VAL A 713 -53.16 -4.46 -22.29
C VAL A 713 -52.17 -4.14 -23.39
N ILE A 714 -52.66 -3.87 -24.61
CA ILE A 714 -51.83 -3.61 -25.79
C ILE A 714 -52.30 -2.32 -26.45
N ASP A 715 -51.38 -1.37 -26.62
CA ASP A 715 -51.59 -0.13 -27.37
C ASP A 715 -50.58 0.02 -28.50
N LEU A 716 -51.02 0.60 -29.62
CA LEU A 716 -50.13 1.23 -30.59
C LEU A 716 -49.94 2.70 -30.21
N ILE A 717 -48.69 3.14 -30.07
CA ILE A 717 -48.34 4.53 -29.82
C ILE A 717 -47.77 5.13 -31.11
N ALA A 718 -48.42 6.19 -31.60
CA ALA A 718 -47.98 6.96 -32.76
C ALA A 718 -46.74 7.84 -32.44
N PRO A 719 -46.03 8.36 -33.45
CA PRO A 719 -44.84 9.20 -33.24
C PRO A 719 -45.10 10.47 -32.41
N ASP A 720 -46.32 10.99 -32.44
CA ASP A 720 -46.75 12.15 -31.65
C ASP A 720 -47.19 11.80 -30.22
N GLY A 721 -47.09 10.53 -29.82
CA GLY A 721 -47.49 10.02 -28.51
C GLY A 721 -48.96 9.61 -28.41
N THR A 722 -49.77 9.76 -29.46
CA THR A 722 -51.18 9.32 -29.45
C THR A 722 -51.27 7.81 -29.30
N ALA A 723 -52.05 7.34 -28.33
CA ALA A 723 -52.29 5.92 -28.10
C ALA A 723 -53.56 5.44 -28.81
N TYR A 724 -53.46 4.28 -29.45
CA TYR A 724 -54.56 3.55 -30.07
C TYR A 724 -54.70 2.19 -29.35
N PRO A 725 -55.78 1.97 -28.59
CA PRO A 725 -55.99 0.71 -27.89
C PRO A 725 -56.22 -0.41 -28.90
N LEU A 726 -55.43 -1.47 -28.80
CA LEU A 726 -55.56 -2.67 -29.63
C LEU A 726 -56.29 -3.78 -28.86
N LYS A 727 -55.92 -3.98 -27.59
CA LYS A 727 -56.50 -4.98 -26.70
C LYS A 727 -56.55 -4.46 -25.27
N SER A 728 -57.65 -4.74 -24.59
CA SER A 728 -57.78 -4.56 -23.14
C SER A 728 -57.65 -5.90 -22.43
N ALA A 729 -57.23 -5.85 -21.16
CA ALA A 729 -57.26 -7.01 -20.29
C ALA A 729 -58.71 -7.51 -20.10
N SER A 730 -58.87 -8.82 -20.02
CA SER A 730 -60.13 -9.54 -19.86
C SER A 730 -59.89 -10.83 -19.09
N LEU A 731 -60.47 -10.92 -17.88
CA LEU A 731 -60.44 -12.11 -17.03
C LEU A 731 -61.17 -13.33 -17.63
N PHE A 732 -61.77 -13.19 -18.81
CA PHE A 732 -62.51 -14.22 -19.52
C PHE A 732 -61.84 -14.64 -20.84
N ASP A 733 -60.62 -14.18 -21.11
CA ASP A 733 -59.85 -14.52 -22.31
C ASP A 733 -58.64 -15.39 -21.95
N SER A 734 -58.92 -16.65 -21.60
CA SER A 734 -57.96 -17.57 -20.99
C SER A 734 -57.08 -18.36 -21.96
N ALA A 735 -56.95 -17.89 -23.20
CA ALA A 735 -56.16 -18.60 -24.21
C ALA A 735 -54.72 -18.07 -24.25
N ASP A 736 -53.76 -18.94 -24.56
CA ASP A 736 -52.35 -18.57 -24.70
C ASP A 736 -52.13 -17.68 -25.94
N ASP A 737 -51.11 -16.82 -25.90
CA ASP A 737 -50.58 -15.99 -26.99
C ASP A 737 -51.54 -14.95 -27.61
N VAL A 738 -50.98 -13.85 -28.10
CA VAL A 738 -51.69 -12.89 -28.97
C VAL A 738 -51.06 -12.92 -30.34
N ARG A 739 -51.67 -13.66 -31.26
CA ARG A 739 -51.29 -13.73 -32.68
C ARG A 739 -52.43 -13.21 -33.54
N THR A 740 -52.46 -11.90 -33.78
CA THR A 740 -53.58 -11.25 -34.46
C THR A 740 -53.15 -10.00 -35.20
N THR A 741 -54.01 -9.51 -36.09
CA THR A 741 -53.83 -8.23 -36.79
C THR A 741 -54.97 -7.29 -36.46
N TYR A 742 -54.65 -6.17 -35.85
CA TYR A 742 -55.58 -5.08 -35.57
C TYR A 742 -55.60 -4.09 -36.73
N THR A 743 -56.73 -3.41 -36.93
CA THR A 743 -56.84 -2.30 -37.90
C THR A 743 -57.07 -1.02 -37.12
N VAL A 744 -56.24 0.00 -37.37
CA VAL A 744 -56.27 1.29 -36.68
C VAL A 744 -56.49 2.40 -37.70
N ASP A 745 -57.42 3.31 -37.41
CA ASP A 745 -57.51 4.57 -38.16
C ASP A 745 -56.48 5.56 -37.64
N ALA A 746 -55.33 5.57 -38.31
CA ALA A 746 -54.24 6.49 -38.04
C ALA A 746 -54.14 7.59 -39.11
N SER A 747 -55.18 7.82 -39.91
CA SER A 747 -55.14 8.73 -41.07
C SER A 747 -54.80 10.19 -40.76
N SER A 748 -55.00 10.60 -39.51
CA SER A 748 -54.62 11.91 -39.00
C SER A 748 -53.15 12.02 -38.55
N LYS A 749 -52.40 10.91 -38.54
CA LYS A 749 -51.04 10.83 -38.02
C LYS A 749 -50.03 10.75 -39.14
N THR A 750 -48.92 11.45 -38.97
CA THR A 750 -47.77 11.31 -39.86
C THR A 750 -47.22 9.90 -39.78
N ALA A 751 -47.02 9.24 -40.93
CA ALA A 751 -46.48 7.89 -40.99
C ALA A 751 -45.01 7.86 -40.56
N VAL A 752 -44.21 8.84 -41.00
CA VAL A 752 -42.79 8.94 -40.65
C VAL A 752 -42.59 9.21 -39.17
N GLY A 753 -41.71 8.42 -38.54
CA GLY A 753 -41.36 8.55 -37.12
C GLY A 753 -41.30 7.18 -36.42
N THR A 754 -41.08 7.21 -35.11
CA THR A 754 -41.04 5.99 -34.30
C THR A 754 -42.42 5.67 -33.75
N TRP A 755 -42.99 4.56 -34.22
CA TRP A 755 -44.17 3.94 -33.64
C TRP A 755 -43.74 2.99 -32.54
N LYS A 756 -44.56 2.77 -31.52
CA LYS A 756 -44.26 1.80 -30.45
C LYS A 756 -45.44 0.89 -30.18
N LEU A 757 -45.20 -0.39 -30.00
CA LEU A 757 -46.15 -1.30 -29.36
C LEU A 757 -45.89 -1.25 -27.85
N ARG A 758 -46.88 -0.77 -27.09
CA ARG A 758 -46.84 -0.78 -25.63
C ARG A 758 -47.63 -1.98 -25.13
N VAL A 759 -47.01 -2.82 -24.30
CA VAL A 759 -47.63 -4.01 -23.73
C VAL A 759 -47.42 -3.99 -22.23
N GLN A 760 -48.48 -4.30 -21.49
CA GLN A 760 -48.44 -4.45 -20.04
C GLN A 760 -49.18 -5.72 -19.66
N ASP A 761 -48.55 -6.51 -18.80
CA ASP A 761 -49.24 -7.56 -18.05
C ASP A 761 -49.82 -6.95 -16.77
N MET A 762 -51.14 -7.06 -16.62
CA MET A 762 -51.89 -6.44 -15.53
C MET A 762 -52.02 -7.33 -14.29
N TYR A 763 -51.76 -8.63 -14.42
CA TYR A 763 -51.97 -9.59 -13.35
C TYR A 763 -50.71 -10.44 -13.16
N ALA A 764 -50.63 -11.09 -11.99
CA ALA A 764 -49.49 -11.92 -11.66
C ALA A 764 -49.73 -13.37 -12.09
N GLN A 765 -48.66 -14.16 -12.22
CA GLN A 765 -48.59 -15.64 -12.44
C GLN A 765 -48.32 -16.06 -13.88
N ASP A 766 -48.54 -15.19 -14.84
CA ASP A 766 -48.36 -15.46 -16.24
C ASP A 766 -47.16 -14.68 -16.77
N THR A 767 -46.45 -15.23 -17.75
CA THR A 767 -45.25 -14.59 -18.28
C THR A 767 -45.21 -14.74 -19.78
N GLY A 768 -44.49 -13.82 -20.41
CA GLY A 768 -44.33 -13.87 -21.85
C GLY A 768 -43.38 -12.83 -22.41
N TYR A 769 -43.38 -12.72 -23.73
CA TYR A 769 -42.56 -11.78 -24.47
C TYR A 769 -43.22 -11.42 -25.80
N ILE A 770 -42.93 -10.22 -26.29
CA ILE A 770 -43.22 -9.86 -27.68
C ILE A 770 -42.23 -10.65 -28.55
N ASN A 771 -42.72 -11.57 -29.39
CA ASN A 771 -41.89 -12.32 -30.32
C ASN A 771 -41.63 -11.51 -31.60
N SER A 772 -42.70 -10.93 -32.17
CA SER A 772 -42.58 -9.95 -33.25
C SER A 772 -43.83 -9.09 -33.39
N TRP A 773 -43.70 -7.94 -34.07
CA TRP A 773 -44.85 -7.19 -34.53
C TRP A 773 -44.49 -6.38 -35.78
N LYS A 774 -45.50 -6.01 -36.56
CA LYS A 774 -45.33 -5.22 -37.78
C LYS A 774 -46.48 -4.26 -38.06
N LEU A 775 -46.14 -3.17 -38.73
CA LEU A 775 -47.06 -2.19 -39.28
C LEU A 775 -47.13 -2.34 -40.79
N THR A 776 -48.35 -2.46 -41.33
CA THR A 776 -48.60 -2.40 -42.78
C THR A 776 -49.44 -1.17 -43.10
N PHE A 777 -48.80 -0.20 -43.74
CA PHE A 777 -49.33 1.13 -44.10
C PHE A 777 -50.01 1.17 -45.46
#